data_AF-E4MU32-F1
#
_entry.id   AF-E4MU32-F1
#
_cell.length_a   1.000
_cell.length_b   1.000
_cell.length_c   1.000
_cell.angle_alpha   90.00
_cell.angle_beta   90.00
_cell.angle_gamma   90.00
#
_symmetry.space_group_name_H-M   'P 1'
#
loop_
_entity.id
_entity.type
_entity.pdbx_description
1 polymer ?
#
loop_
_entity_poly.entity_id
_entity_poly.type
_entity_poly.pdbx_seq_one_letter_code
_entity_poly.pdbx_strand_id
1 'polypeptide(L)'
;MKKQLFFITLLLLTAFACAQKKPIKVACVGNSITYGYGIENREQNSYPSVLQRQLGKSYEVENFGHSGATLLSKGHKPYIQQEEYKKALAFAADIVVIHLGINDTDPRNWPNYRDDFVKDYLSLIASFKKANPKARILIARMTPLAHRHKRFESGTRDWHAEIQQAIERIAKQAGVQLIDFHEPLYHFPQMLPDAVHPNVQGAAILAQVVYTAITGDYGGLHLPVIYSDNMVLQHGIPLTLSGIANTGTKITVKIGKQQLTTTADSNGKWQVTLSPLTAKETYTLQITAGKEKRTFTNVVAGEVWLCSGQSNMEFYMNQTSTGEKDIPQADNPNIRLFDMKERWRTDPVEWNPSVLDSLNHLQYYRPAQWQVCSPKTVSHFSAVAYYFGRTLQKDLDMPVGLICNAVGGSPTEAWIDRRTLEYNFPSILYNWRENDFIMDWVRSRASENIKKSTDKLQRHPYEPAYLFEAGILPLNHYAIKGVIWYQGESNAHNKDAHSKLFPLLVKSWRTEFGNPQMPFYYVQLSSINRPSWGWFRDSQRRLMKDIPHSGMAVSYDHGHPTDVHPKNKQPIGERLAQWALNDTYGKTNIIPSGPLFRSATFSGKVATVSFQYAQGLHTTDGKPLRGFELSDGNGIFYPATAEIVGEEVKVTSNQVATPKVVRYAFTPVTDANLVNQANLPASTFTSEE
;
A
#
# COMPACT_ATOMS: atom_id res chain seq x y z
N MET A 1 68.18 -73.91 24.87
CA MET A 1 66.96 -73.33 25.49
C MET A 1 67.17 -71.83 25.71
N LYS A 2 66.25 -71.02 25.17
CA LYS A 2 65.87 -69.61 25.45
C LYS A 2 66.94 -68.50 25.40
N LYS A 3 66.75 -67.59 24.43
CA LYS A 3 67.34 -66.24 24.32
C LYS A 3 66.25 -65.16 24.45
N GLN A 4 66.60 -64.04 25.06
CA GLN A 4 65.90 -62.75 25.05
C GLN A 4 66.04 -62.05 23.68
N LEU A 5 65.00 -61.37 23.18
CA LEU A 5 65.04 -60.02 22.57
C LEU A 5 63.63 -59.54 22.09
N PHE A 6 63.30 -58.27 22.39
CA PHE A 6 62.57 -57.26 21.61
C PHE A 6 61.37 -57.64 20.70
N PHE A 7 60.22 -56.95 20.86
CA PHE A 7 59.77 -55.87 19.94
C PHE A 7 58.44 -55.25 20.40
N ILE A 8 58.46 -53.94 20.64
CA ILE A 8 57.30 -53.05 20.69
C ILE A 8 56.92 -52.75 19.24
N THR A 9 55.74 -53.15 18.79
CA THR A 9 55.13 -52.59 17.57
C THR A 9 53.62 -52.76 17.57
N LEU A 10 52.95 -51.66 17.17
CA LEU A 10 51.68 -51.57 16.46
C LEU A 10 50.50 -50.92 17.21
N LEU A 11 50.66 -49.63 17.52
CA LEU A 11 49.54 -48.69 17.60
C LEU A 11 49.54 -47.86 16.30
N LEU A 12 48.72 -48.30 15.34
CA LEU A 12 48.42 -47.59 14.10
C LEU A 12 47.67 -46.28 14.44
N LEU A 13 48.42 -45.18 14.48
CA LEU A 13 47.90 -43.83 14.37
C LEU A 13 47.40 -43.59 12.94
N THR A 14 46.13 -43.87 12.67
CA THR A 14 45.43 -43.26 11.54
C THR A 14 45.10 -41.82 11.90
N ALA A 15 46.07 -40.92 11.72
CA ALA A 15 45.83 -39.49 11.74
C ALA A 15 45.06 -39.11 10.46
N PHE A 16 43.73 -39.17 10.51
CA PHE A 16 42.90 -38.36 9.61
C PHE A 16 43.13 -36.89 9.98
N ALA A 17 44.13 -36.28 9.35
CA ALA A 17 44.20 -34.83 9.29
C ALA A 17 42.98 -34.36 8.49
N CYS A 18 41.91 -33.97 9.18
CA CYS A 18 40.86 -33.16 8.60
C CYS A 18 41.53 -31.86 8.12
N ALA A 19 41.89 -31.80 6.85
CA ALA A 19 42.30 -30.56 6.20
C ALA A 19 41.12 -29.59 6.32
N GLN A 20 41.22 -28.65 7.25
CA GLN A 20 40.20 -27.63 7.47
C GLN A 20 40.07 -26.83 6.16
N LYS A 21 38.92 -26.98 5.49
CA LYS A 21 38.65 -26.35 4.20
C LYS A 21 38.87 -24.84 4.36
N LYS A 22 39.66 -24.23 3.47
CA LYS A 22 39.88 -22.77 3.50
C LYS A 22 38.53 -22.04 3.48
N PRO A 23 38.35 -20.99 4.29
CA PRO A 23 37.09 -20.27 4.33
C PRO A 23 36.81 -19.63 2.96
N ILE A 24 35.52 -19.55 2.60
CA ILE A 24 35.07 -18.85 1.40
C ILE A 24 35.21 -17.35 1.65
N LYS A 25 35.95 -16.65 0.80
CA LYS A 25 36.21 -15.22 0.95
C LYS A 25 35.07 -14.39 0.39
N VAL A 26 34.59 -13.42 1.15
CA VAL A 26 33.51 -12.50 0.76
C VAL A 26 34.02 -11.05 0.89
N ALA A 27 34.14 -10.35 -0.23
CA ALA A 27 34.50 -8.92 -0.24
C ALA A 27 33.23 -8.06 -0.29
N CYS A 28 32.99 -7.27 0.76
CA CYS A 28 31.95 -6.24 0.76
C CYS A 28 32.54 -4.92 0.26
N VAL A 29 32.28 -4.59 -1.00
CA VAL A 29 32.81 -3.42 -1.71
C VAL A 29 31.75 -2.34 -1.76
N GLY A 30 32.07 -1.12 -1.31
CA GLY A 30 31.09 -0.06 -1.36
C GLY A 30 31.51 1.28 -0.79
N ASN A 31 30.50 2.08 -0.49
CA ASN A 31 30.65 3.45 -0.01
C ASN A 31 30.54 3.56 1.53
N SER A 32 30.09 4.71 2.04
CA SER A 32 29.84 4.98 3.47
C SER A 32 28.85 4.00 4.10
N ILE A 33 27.90 3.46 3.34
CA ILE A 33 26.93 2.48 3.84
C ILE A 33 27.59 1.13 4.11
N THR A 34 28.46 0.68 3.20
CA THR A 34 29.28 -0.53 3.41
C THR A 34 30.29 -0.33 4.50
N TYR A 35 30.93 0.84 4.53
CA TYR A 35 31.82 1.23 5.62
C TYR A 35 31.07 1.06 6.95
N GLY A 36 29.85 1.58 7.07
CA GLY A 36 29.07 1.62 8.31
C GLY A 36 29.15 3.00 8.97
N TYR A 37 29.11 4.06 8.17
CA TYR A 37 29.09 5.44 8.65
C TYR A 37 27.85 5.69 9.51
N GLY A 38 28.03 6.35 10.65
CA GLY A 38 26.94 6.65 11.59
C GLY A 38 26.44 5.46 12.43
N ILE A 39 26.91 4.24 12.18
CA ILE A 39 26.56 3.05 12.96
C ILE A 39 27.43 2.97 14.21
N GLU A 40 26.78 2.96 15.38
CA GLU A 40 27.44 2.72 16.66
C GLU A 40 28.11 1.33 16.68
N ASN A 41 29.35 1.24 17.15
CA ASN A 41 30.14 0.01 17.15
C ASN A 41 30.15 -0.70 15.79
N ARG A 42 30.37 0.05 14.70
CA ARG A 42 30.42 -0.42 13.30
C ARG A 42 31.17 -1.74 13.07
N GLU A 43 32.25 -2.00 13.81
CA GLU A 43 33.02 -3.25 13.69
C GLU A 43 32.20 -4.48 14.08
N GLN A 44 31.13 -4.28 14.84
CA GLN A 44 30.11 -5.27 15.16
C GLN A 44 28.83 -5.05 14.34
N ASN A 45 28.41 -3.80 14.14
CA ASN A 45 27.04 -3.51 13.68
C ASN A 45 26.91 -3.09 12.22
N SER A 46 28.02 -2.90 11.48
CA SER A 46 27.96 -2.72 10.02
C SER A 46 27.43 -3.99 9.35
N TYR A 47 26.80 -3.85 8.18
CA TYR A 47 26.24 -5.03 7.50
C TYR A 47 27.30 -6.11 7.18
N PRO A 48 28.56 -5.78 6.81
CA PRO A 48 29.59 -6.81 6.62
C PRO A 48 29.92 -7.56 7.92
N SER A 49 29.98 -6.85 9.06
CA SER A 49 30.24 -7.46 10.36
C SER A 49 29.09 -8.35 10.84
N VAL A 50 27.85 -7.93 10.62
CA VAL A 50 26.66 -8.76 10.90
C VAL A 50 26.67 -10.00 10.00
N LEU A 51 26.96 -9.82 8.71
CA LEU A 51 27.06 -10.91 7.73
C LEU A 51 28.12 -11.95 8.12
N GLN A 52 29.30 -11.52 8.58
CA GLN A 52 30.34 -12.44 9.08
C GLN A 52 29.81 -13.35 10.19
N ARG A 53 29.05 -12.78 11.14
CA ARG A 53 28.47 -13.56 12.24
C ARG A 53 27.42 -14.54 11.75
N GLN A 54 26.58 -14.14 10.80
CA GLN A 54 25.55 -15.01 10.22
C GLN A 54 26.15 -16.16 9.41
N LEU A 55 27.17 -15.91 8.59
CA LEU A 55 27.83 -16.93 7.77
C LEU A 55 28.77 -17.85 8.58
N GLY A 56 29.27 -17.38 9.72
CA GLY A 56 30.13 -18.15 10.62
C GLY A 56 31.52 -18.45 10.05
N LYS A 57 32.23 -19.38 10.69
CA LYS A 57 33.67 -19.65 10.45
C LYS A 57 34.01 -20.26 9.09
N SER A 58 33.01 -20.70 8.32
CA SER A 58 33.21 -21.24 6.97
C SER A 58 33.45 -20.14 5.93
N TYR A 59 33.25 -18.87 6.32
CA TYR A 59 33.42 -17.69 5.49
C TYR A 59 34.35 -16.68 6.17
N GLU A 60 35.07 -15.94 5.35
CA GLU A 60 35.90 -14.79 5.73
C GLU A 60 35.33 -13.56 5.01
N VAL A 61 34.60 -12.72 5.74
CA VAL A 61 33.92 -11.53 5.22
C VAL A 61 34.74 -10.30 5.59
N GLU A 62 35.15 -9.54 4.58
CA GLU A 62 35.94 -8.32 4.76
C GLU A 62 35.19 -7.08 4.27
N ASN A 63 35.34 -5.99 5.03
CA ASN A 63 34.70 -4.71 4.75
C ASN A 63 35.65 -3.78 3.99
N PHE A 64 35.39 -3.60 2.70
CA PHE A 64 36.11 -2.68 1.81
C PHE A 64 35.27 -1.45 1.46
N GLY A 65 34.40 -1.01 2.37
CA GLY A 65 33.63 0.21 2.21
C GLY A 65 34.46 1.47 2.44
N HIS A 66 34.32 2.47 1.58
CA HIS A 66 34.99 3.76 1.74
C HIS A 66 34.00 4.92 1.75
N SER A 67 34.01 5.72 2.82
CA SER A 67 33.03 6.80 2.99
C SER A 67 33.09 7.85 1.88
N GLY A 68 31.92 8.16 1.29
CA GLY A 68 31.78 9.11 0.19
C GLY A 68 32.23 8.60 -1.18
N ALA A 69 32.67 7.34 -1.30
CA ALA A 69 33.15 6.82 -2.58
C ALA A 69 32.05 6.76 -3.65
N THR A 70 32.42 7.16 -4.87
CA THR A 70 31.59 7.14 -6.09
C THR A 70 31.98 5.96 -6.97
N LEU A 71 31.02 5.42 -7.73
CA LEU A 71 31.34 4.46 -8.77
C LEU A 71 32.07 5.14 -9.95
N LEU A 72 31.60 6.32 -10.34
CA LEU A 72 32.14 7.06 -11.49
C LEU A 72 33.63 7.31 -11.31
N SER A 73 34.41 6.93 -12.33
CA SER A 73 35.86 7.12 -12.40
C SER A 73 36.26 8.60 -12.43
N LYS A 74 35.36 9.45 -12.93
CA LYS A 74 35.46 10.92 -12.95
C LYS A 74 34.61 11.59 -11.85
N GLY A 75 33.99 10.80 -10.97
CA GLY A 75 33.27 11.34 -9.83
C GLY A 75 34.20 12.09 -8.88
N HIS A 76 33.63 12.84 -7.95
CA HIS A 76 34.42 13.63 -7.00
C HIS A 76 35.24 12.79 -6.01
N LYS A 77 34.95 11.48 -5.88
CA LYS A 77 35.72 10.56 -5.02
C LYS A 77 35.69 9.12 -5.55
N PRO A 78 36.35 8.83 -6.68
CA PRO A 78 36.24 7.54 -7.37
C PRO A 78 36.73 6.37 -6.50
N TYR A 79 35.90 5.34 -6.34
CA TYR A 79 36.25 4.16 -5.53
C TYR A 79 37.55 3.49 -6.01
N ILE A 80 37.76 3.45 -7.33
CA ILE A 80 38.95 2.84 -7.96
C ILE A 80 40.28 3.53 -7.60
N GLN A 81 40.23 4.71 -7.00
CA GLN A 81 41.42 5.45 -6.54
C GLN A 81 41.68 5.26 -5.03
N GLN A 82 40.79 4.59 -4.30
CA GLN A 82 40.90 4.42 -2.85
C GLN A 82 41.74 3.18 -2.50
N GLU A 83 42.33 3.17 -1.30
CA GLU A 83 43.14 2.04 -0.83
C GLU A 83 42.30 0.78 -0.62
N GLU A 84 41.04 0.92 -0.25
CA GLU A 84 40.08 -0.18 -0.07
C GLU A 84 39.88 -0.95 -1.38
N TYR A 85 39.90 -0.29 -2.54
CA TYR A 85 39.82 -0.97 -3.84
C TYR A 85 41.05 -1.86 -4.07
N LYS A 86 42.26 -1.34 -3.79
CA LYS A 86 43.51 -2.12 -3.92
C LYS A 86 43.49 -3.33 -3.00
N LYS A 87 43.05 -3.16 -1.75
CA LYS A 87 42.93 -4.24 -0.77
C LYS A 87 41.88 -5.27 -1.18
N ALA A 88 40.72 -4.84 -1.69
CA ALA A 88 39.67 -5.73 -2.16
C ALA A 88 40.12 -6.61 -3.33
N LEU A 89 40.90 -6.05 -4.28
CA LEU A 89 41.49 -6.83 -5.38
C LEU A 89 42.53 -7.83 -4.86
N ALA A 90 43.43 -7.40 -3.96
CA ALA A 90 44.44 -8.26 -3.37
C ALA A 90 43.84 -9.40 -2.53
N PHE A 91 42.68 -9.17 -1.93
CA PHE A 91 41.95 -10.18 -1.16
C PHE A 91 41.46 -11.35 -2.03
N ALA A 92 41.26 -11.11 -3.34
CA ALA A 92 40.89 -12.10 -4.35
C ALA A 92 39.72 -13.00 -3.93
N ALA A 93 38.63 -12.36 -3.49
CA ALA A 93 37.49 -13.05 -2.89
C ALA A 93 36.80 -14.03 -3.85
N ASP A 94 36.18 -15.07 -3.28
CA ASP A 94 35.31 -16.01 -4.00
C ASP A 94 33.94 -15.40 -4.31
N ILE A 95 33.49 -14.47 -3.45
CA ILE A 95 32.24 -13.74 -3.57
C ILE A 95 32.53 -12.24 -3.42
N VAL A 96 32.04 -11.42 -4.35
CA VAL A 96 32.16 -9.95 -4.25
C VAL A 96 30.78 -9.33 -4.26
N VAL A 97 30.47 -8.54 -3.23
CA VAL A 97 29.22 -7.80 -3.08
C VAL A 97 29.51 -6.32 -3.32
N ILE A 98 28.98 -5.76 -4.40
CA ILE A 98 29.22 -4.37 -4.80
C ILE A 98 28.00 -3.49 -4.50
N HIS A 99 28.19 -2.49 -3.65
CA HIS A 99 27.21 -1.48 -3.29
C HIS A 99 27.79 -0.06 -3.47
N LEU A 100 27.76 0.42 -4.72
CA LEU A 100 28.18 1.75 -5.15
C LEU A 100 27.08 2.38 -6.01
N GLY A 101 27.09 3.71 -6.12
CA GLY A 101 26.07 4.47 -6.85
C GLY A 101 25.48 5.62 -6.02
N ILE A 102 25.31 5.47 -4.70
CA ILE A 102 24.55 6.44 -3.90
C ILE A 102 25.18 7.84 -3.94
N ASN A 103 26.52 7.93 -3.86
CA ASN A 103 27.24 9.20 -3.93
C ASN A 103 27.33 9.74 -5.35
N ASP A 104 27.06 8.92 -6.37
CA ASP A 104 26.98 9.36 -7.76
C ASP A 104 25.76 10.26 -7.98
N THR A 105 24.75 10.24 -7.10
CA THR A 105 23.62 11.21 -7.05
C THR A 105 24.02 12.63 -6.61
N ASP A 106 25.31 12.91 -6.42
CA ASP A 106 25.80 14.26 -6.14
C ASP A 106 25.82 15.13 -7.41
N PRO A 107 25.46 16.43 -7.36
CA PRO A 107 25.47 17.32 -8.52
C PRO A 107 26.86 17.50 -9.15
N ARG A 108 27.94 17.23 -8.41
CA ARG A 108 29.30 17.19 -8.97
C ARG A 108 29.51 16.00 -9.92
N ASN A 109 28.66 14.98 -9.84
CA ASN A 109 28.82 13.69 -10.50
C ASN A 109 27.78 13.45 -11.60
N TRP A 110 26.53 13.14 -11.22
CA TRP A 110 25.53 12.57 -12.14
C TRP A 110 25.32 13.43 -13.39
N PRO A 111 25.05 14.74 -13.27
CA PRO A 111 24.79 15.57 -14.46
C PRO A 111 25.97 15.65 -15.43
N ASN A 112 27.19 15.48 -14.94
CA ASN A 112 28.42 15.68 -15.73
C ASN A 112 28.93 14.37 -16.34
N TYR A 113 28.71 13.23 -15.69
CA TYR A 113 29.40 11.98 -16.00
C TYR A 113 28.50 10.74 -16.06
N ARG A 114 27.17 10.86 -15.98
CA ARG A 114 26.24 9.71 -15.99
C ARG A 114 26.47 8.74 -17.16
N ASP A 115 26.89 9.23 -18.31
CA ASP A 115 27.08 8.41 -19.52
C ASP A 115 28.28 7.43 -19.38
N ASP A 116 29.21 7.71 -18.46
CA ASP A 116 30.32 6.82 -18.12
C ASP A 116 29.93 5.73 -17.10
N PHE A 117 28.80 5.88 -16.39
CA PHE A 117 28.45 5.03 -15.23
C PHE A 117 28.41 3.53 -15.55
N VAL A 118 27.75 3.15 -16.64
CA VAL A 118 27.64 1.74 -17.06
C VAL A 118 29.01 1.16 -17.40
N LYS A 119 29.81 1.90 -18.18
CA LYS A 119 31.16 1.49 -18.57
C LYS A 119 32.07 1.31 -17.35
N ASP A 120 32.02 2.25 -16.41
CA ASP A 120 32.83 2.24 -15.21
C ASP A 120 32.44 1.09 -14.28
N TYR A 121 31.13 0.81 -14.12
CA TYR A 121 30.67 -0.36 -13.36
C TYR A 121 31.16 -1.67 -13.98
N LEU A 122 31.01 -1.83 -15.30
CA LEU A 122 31.46 -3.05 -16.00
C LEU A 122 32.96 -3.24 -15.88
N SER A 123 33.73 -2.15 -15.92
CA SER A 123 35.17 -2.16 -15.70
C SER A 123 35.52 -2.57 -14.27
N LEU A 124 34.80 -2.09 -13.26
CA LEU A 124 34.97 -2.51 -11.87
C LEU A 124 34.71 -4.01 -11.69
N ILE A 125 33.62 -4.53 -12.26
CA ILE A 125 33.30 -5.97 -12.25
C ILE A 125 34.43 -6.77 -12.93
N ALA A 126 34.92 -6.30 -14.07
CA ALA A 126 36.00 -6.95 -14.81
C ALA A 126 37.30 -7.01 -13.99
N SER A 127 37.64 -5.97 -13.22
CA SER A 127 38.80 -5.98 -12.33
C SER A 127 38.71 -7.06 -11.26
N PHE A 128 37.55 -7.26 -10.64
CA PHE A 128 37.36 -8.35 -9.67
C PHE A 128 37.42 -9.73 -10.32
N LYS A 129 36.82 -9.91 -11.50
CA LYS A 129 36.96 -11.15 -12.28
C LYS A 129 38.39 -11.40 -12.74
N LYS A 130 39.21 -10.35 -12.96
CA LYS A 130 40.63 -10.49 -13.25
C LYS A 130 41.42 -10.97 -12.02
N ALA A 131 41.10 -10.44 -10.83
CA ALA A 131 41.72 -10.86 -9.58
C ALA A 131 41.36 -12.31 -9.20
N ASN A 132 40.11 -12.72 -9.43
CA ASN A 132 39.66 -14.11 -9.31
C ASN A 132 38.65 -14.45 -10.42
N PRO A 133 39.05 -15.20 -11.46
CA PRO A 133 38.17 -15.57 -12.58
C PRO A 133 36.95 -16.40 -12.20
N LYS A 134 36.93 -17.00 -11.01
CA LYS A 134 35.81 -17.80 -10.48
C LYS A 134 34.92 -17.02 -9.52
N ALA A 135 35.21 -15.73 -9.28
CA ALA A 135 34.45 -14.93 -8.34
C ALA A 135 32.97 -14.83 -8.75
N ARG A 136 32.07 -15.15 -7.81
CA ARG A 136 30.65 -14.87 -7.91
C ARG A 136 30.42 -13.40 -7.56
N ILE A 137 29.92 -12.62 -8.51
CA ILE A 137 29.67 -11.19 -8.31
C ILE A 137 28.18 -10.97 -8.02
N LEU A 138 27.91 -10.26 -6.93
CA LEU A 138 26.59 -9.75 -6.55
C LEU A 138 26.67 -8.22 -6.61
N ILE A 139 25.75 -7.59 -7.35
CA ILE A 139 25.63 -6.14 -7.36
C ILE A 139 24.28 -5.77 -6.75
N ALA A 140 24.26 -4.71 -5.94
CA ALA A 140 23.06 -4.30 -5.23
C ALA A 140 22.37 -3.13 -5.92
N ARG A 141 21.03 -3.18 -6.07
CA ARG A 141 20.23 -1.95 -6.10
C ARG A 141 20.58 -1.12 -4.87
N MET A 142 20.55 0.20 -5.00
CA MET A 142 20.98 1.08 -3.91
C MET A 142 19.98 1.05 -2.77
N THR A 143 20.45 1.29 -1.54
CA THR A 143 19.53 1.65 -0.44
C THR A 143 18.64 2.85 -0.83
N PRO A 144 17.46 2.99 -0.20
CA PRO A 144 16.61 4.14 -0.46
C PRO A 144 17.28 5.46 -0.07
N LEU A 145 16.83 6.54 -0.72
CA LEU A 145 16.97 7.90 -0.22
C LEU A 145 15.63 8.36 0.31
N ALA A 146 15.57 8.82 1.56
CA ALA A 146 14.33 9.34 2.10
C ALA A 146 14.10 10.80 1.69
N HIS A 147 12.83 11.22 1.63
CA HIS A 147 12.41 12.59 1.31
C HIS A 147 13.13 13.69 2.13
N ARG A 148 13.57 13.38 3.35
CA ARG A 148 14.30 14.33 4.23
C ARG A 148 15.69 14.74 3.70
N HIS A 149 16.19 14.14 2.63
CA HIS A 149 17.46 14.55 2.03
C HIS A 149 17.35 15.98 1.47
N LYS A 150 18.30 16.86 1.81
CA LYS A 150 18.27 18.30 1.44
C LYS A 150 18.20 18.59 -0.06
N ARG A 151 18.59 17.64 -0.91
CA ARG A 151 18.54 17.73 -2.38
C ARG A 151 17.54 16.75 -3.00
N PHE A 152 16.59 16.25 -2.22
CA PHE A 152 15.65 15.21 -2.66
C PHE A 152 14.91 15.66 -3.92
N GLU A 153 14.24 16.81 -3.86
CA GLU A 153 13.47 17.36 -4.98
C GLU A 153 14.34 18.04 -6.06
N SER A 154 15.53 18.52 -5.72
CA SER A 154 16.42 19.20 -6.69
C SER A 154 17.24 18.25 -7.58
N GLY A 155 16.91 16.96 -7.58
CA GLY A 155 17.41 15.98 -8.54
C GLY A 155 17.94 14.68 -7.93
N THR A 156 18.27 14.64 -6.64
CA THR A 156 18.87 13.44 -6.04
C THR A 156 17.91 12.24 -6.05
N ARG A 157 16.60 12.45 -5.85
CA ARG A 157 15.57 11.41 -6.01
C ARG A 157 15.56 10.83 -7.43
N ASP A 158 15.58 11.71 -8.44
CA ASP A 158 15.44 11.30 -9.84
C ASP A 158 16.70 10.60 -10.35
N TRP A 159 17.88 11.13 -10.01
CA TRP A 159 19.16 10.50 -10.32
C TRP A 159 19.34 9.17 -9.61
N HIS A 160 18.81 9.03 -8.38
CA HIS A 160 18.77 7.74 -7.70
C HIS A 160 17.99 6.71 -8.51
N ALA A 161 16.79 7.08 -8.99
CA ALA A 161 15.99 6.20 -9.84
C ALA A 161 16.70 5.84 -11.16
N GLU A 162 17.36 6.80 -11.81
CA GLU A 162 18.14 6.55 -13.03
C GLU A 162 19.32 5.58 -12.78
N ILE A 163 20.02 5.74 -11.65
CA ILE A 163 21.13 4.85 -11.26
C ILE A 163 20.61 3.45 -10.97
N GLN A 164 19.48 3.28 -10.27
CA GLN A 164 18.92 1.95 -10.02
C GLN A 164 18.63 1.21 -11.33
N GLN A 165 18.02 1.90 -12.30
CA GLN A 165 17.78 1.33 -13.64
C GLN A 165 19.09 0.98 -14.35
N ALA A 166 20.13 1.81 -14.20
CA ALA A 166 21.45 1.51 -14.75
C ALA A 166 22.04 0.24 -14.13
N ILE A 167 21.96 0.08 -12.81
CA ILE A 167 22.44 -1.11 -12.08
C ILE A 167 21.72 -2.38 -12.56
N GLU A 168 20.42 -2.34 -12.77
CA GLU A 168 19.66 -3.47 -13.32
C GLU A 168 20.14 -3.87 -14.73
N ARG A 169 20.37 -2.88 -15.60
CA ARG A 169 20.93 -3.13 -16.94
C ARG A 169 22.34 -3.74 -16.85
N ILE A 170 23.18 -3.24 -15.95
CA ILE A 170 24.53 -3.74 -15.71
C ILE A 170 24.50 -5.19 -15.23
N ALA A 171 23.60 -5.55 -14.29
CA ALA A 171 23.46 -6.92 -13.81
C ALA A 171 23.17 -7.89 -14.95
N LYS A 172 22.20 -7.53 -15.80
CA LYS A 172 21.82 -8.30 -16.99
C LYS A 172 22.98 -8.41 -17.98
N GLN A 173 23.65 -7.30 -18.29
CA GLN A 173 24.73 -7.26 -19.28
C GLN A 173 25.97 -8.03 -18.83
N ALA A 174 26.33 -7.96 -17.54
CA ALA A 174 27.50 -8.64 -17.00
C ALA A 174 27.24 -10.12 -16.65
N GLY A 175 25.98 -10.57 -16.69
CA GLY A 175 25.56 -11.90 -16.27
C GLY A 175 25.86 -12.16 -14.80
N VAL A 176 25.64 -11.15 -13.94
CA VAL A 176 25.90 -11.21 -12.49
C VAL A 176 24.59 -11.13 -11.71
N GLN A 177 24.59 -11.59 -10.46
CA GLN A 177 23.37 -11.58 -9.65
C GLN A 177 23.05 -10.16 -9.18
N LEU A 178 21.80 -9.75 -9.33
CA LEU A 178 21.26 -8.53 -8.74
C LEU A 178 20.61 -8.87 -7.39
N ILE A 179 21.09 -8.22 -6.33
CA ILE A 179 20.43 -8.20 -5.01
C ILE A 179 19.77 -6.83 -4.78
N ASP A 180 18.86 -6.77 -3.80
CA ASP A 180 18.03 -5.58 -3.58
C ASP A 180 18.21 -5.02 -2.17
N PHE A 181 18.98 -3.93 -2.03
CA PHE A 181 19.07 -3.17 -0.78
C PHE A 181 18.01 -2.06 -0.68
N HIS A 182 17.21 -1.86 -1.72
CA HIS A 182 16.18 -0.83 -1.78
C HIS A 182 14.90 -1.30 -1.08
N GLU A 183 14.27 -2.32 -1.65
CA GLU A 183 12.92 -2.78 -1.28
C GLU A 183 12.78 -3.05 0.23
N PRO A 184 13.70 -3.77 0.89
CA PRO A 184 13.56 -4.11 2.31
C PRO A 184 13.62 -2.91 3.25
N LEU A 185 14.10 -1.75 2.79
CA LEU A 185 14.24 -0.53 3.59
C LEU A 185 13.30 0.59 3.13
N TYR A 186 12.68 0.48 1.95
CA TYR A 186 11.95 1.60 1.34
C TYR A 186 10.76 2.07 2.18
N HIS A 187 10.08 1.11 2.82
CA HIS A 187 8.94 1.36 3.69
C HIS A 187 9.33 1.73 5.14
N PHE A 188 10.63 1.85 5.42
CA PHE A 188 11.18 2.14 6.74
C PHE A 188 12.08 3.39 6.72
N PRO A 189 11.58 4.57 6.28
CA PRO A 189 12.39 5.78 6.24
C PRO A 189 12.99 6.16 7.59
N GLN A 190 12.40 5.76 8.72
CA GLN A 190 12.96 5.97 10.06
C GLN A 190 14.27 5.21 10.30
N MET A 191 14.54 4.13 9.56
CA MET A 191 15.82 3.42 9.61
C MET A 191 16.95 4.17 8.89
N LEU A 192 16.63 5.28 8.20
CA LEU A 192 17.57 6.20 7.57
C LEU A 192 17.56 7.55 8.33
N PRO A 193 18.20 7.64 9.52
CA PRO A 193 18.13 8.82 10.39
C PRO A 193 18.55 10.13 9.70
N ASP A 194 19.50 10.07 8.78
CA ASP A 194 19.98 11.21 7.98
C ASP A 194 19.50 11.20 6.52
N ALA A 195 18.46 10.39 6.24
CA ALA A 195 17.89 10.13 4.92
C ALA A 195 18.74 9.33 3.93
N VAL A 196 19.94 8.86 4.33
CA VAL A 196 20.86 8.12 3.44
C VAL A 196 21.40 6.86 4.09
N HIS A 197 21.92 6.95 5.31
CA HIS A 197 22.65 5.87 5.97
C HIS A 197 21.71 5.02 6.85
N PRO A 198 21.70 3.68 6.69
CA PRO A 198 20.98 2.79 7.59
C PRO A 198 21.51 2.85 9.03
N ASN A 199 20.59 2.82 10.00
CA ASN A 199 20.92 2.54 11.40
C ASN A 199 21.28 1.05 11.61
N VAL A 200 21.50 0.63 12.87
CA VAL A 200 21.84 -0.77 13.23
C VAL A 200 20.83 -1.78 12.67
N GLN A 201 19.53 -1.49 12.77
CA GLN A 201 18.48 -2.37 12.26
C GLN A 201 18.51 -2.45 10.73
N GLY A 202 18.64 -1.30 10.06
CA GLY A 202 18.75 -1.26 8.60
C GLY A 202 20.00 -2.01 8.09
N ALA A 203 21.13 -1.90 8.79
CA ALA A 203 22.34 -2.66 8.47
C ALA A 203 22.15 -4.18 8.64
N ALA A 204 21.40 -4.61 9.66
CA ALA A 204 21.04 -6.03 9.83
C ALA A 204 20.17 -6.55 8.68
N ILE A 205 19.25 -5.73 8.16
CA ILE A 205 18.45 -6.05 6.97
C ILE A 205 19.36 -6.21 5.74
N LEU A 206 20.31 -5.30 5.51
CA LEU A 206 21.27 -5.42 4.41
C LEU A 206 22.11 -6.70 4.52
N ALA A 207 22.56 -7.05 5.73
CA ALA A 207 23.28 -8.28 5.98
C ALA A 207 22.43 -9.50 5.64
N GLN A 208 21.16 -9.51 6.03
CA GLN A 208 20.22 -10.59 5.71
C GLN A 208 20.02 -10.75 4.19
N VAL A 209 19.90 -9.65 3.44
CA VAL A 209 19.81 -9.71 1.97
C VAL A 209 21.03 -10.38 1.37
N VAL A 210 22.24 -10.03 1.83
CA VAL A 210 23.47 -10.67 1.34
C VAL A 210 23.56 -12.13 1.78
N TYR A 211 23.24 -12.42 3.05
CA TYR A 211 23.26 -13.76 3.60
C TYR A 211 22.40 -14.71 2.77
N THR A 212 21.12 -14.35 2.57
CA THR A 212 20.17 -15.17 1.80
C THR A 212 20.61 -15.34 0.34
N ALA A 213 21.16 -14.28 -0.28
CA ALA A 213 21.68 -14.39 -1.64
C ALA A 213 22.90 -15.32 -1.74
N ILE A 214 23.80 -15.30 -0.75
CA ILE A 214 24.99 -16.17 -0.72
C ILE A 214 24.59 -17.62 -0.49
N THR A 215 23.77 -17.88 0.53
CA THR A 215 23.43 -19.24 0.97
C THR A 215 22.32 -19.89 0.15
N GLY A 216 21.45 -19.09 -0.48
CA GLY A 216 20.22 -19.55 -1.10
C GLY A 216 19.14 -19.95 -0.07
N ASP A 217 19.37 -19.70 1.22
CA ASP A 217 18.44 -20.02 2.30
C ASP A 217 17.59 -18.80 2.63
N TYR A 218 16.33 -18.85 2.20
CA TYR A 218 15.32 -17.81 2.40
C TYR A 218 14.34 -18.17 3.52
N GLY A 219 14.63 -19.19 4.33
CA GLY A 219 13.77 -19.61 5.44
C GLY A 219 12.68 -20.62 5.05
N GLY A 220 12.77 -21.22 3.87
CA GLY A 220 11.78 -22.16 3.37
C GLY A 220 10.57 -21.48 2.73
N LEU A 221 9.41 -22.15 2.73
CA LEU A 221 8.22 -21.67 2.03
C LEU A 221 7.48 -20.57 2.80
N HIS A 222 7.50 -19.34 2.26
CA HIS A 222 6.70 -18.21 2.72
C HIS A 222 5.64 -17.84 1.68
N LEU A 223 4.40 -17.68 2.15
CA LEU A 223 3.23 -17.31 1.34
C LEU A 223 2.63 -15.99 1.82
N PRO A 224 1.91 -15.25 0.95
CA PRO A 224 1.18 -14.06 1.36
C PRO A 224 0.25 -14.34 2.54
N VAL A 225 0.20 -13.39 3.50
CA VAL A 225 -0.54 -13.55 4.77
C VAL A 225 -2.05 -13.72 4.58
N ILE A 226 -2.57 -13.32 3.43
CA ILE A 226 -3.99 -13.44 3.08
C ILE A 226 -4.40 -14.90 2.75
N TYR A 227 -3.45 -15.80 2.48
CA TYR A 227 -3.74 -17.18 2.12
C TYR A 227 -4.08 -17.96 3.39
N SER A 228 -5.34 -18.40 3.49
CA SER A 228 -5.86 -19.23 4.59
C SER A 228 -7.01 -20.10 4.09
N ASP A 229 -7.47 -21.03 4.93
CA ASP A 229 -8.73 -21.76 4.67
C ASP A 229 -9.89 -20.78 4.47
N ASN A 230 -10.93 -21.21 3.75
CA ASN A 230 -12.10 -20.37 3.43
C ASN A 230 -11.80 -19.16 2.54
N MET A 231 -10.63 -19.02 1.93
CA MET A 231 -10.38 -17.85 1.07
C MET A 231 -11.23 -17.83 -0.21
N VAL A 232 -11.43 -16.63 -0.77
CA VAL A 232 -12.10 -16.40 -2.06
C VAL A 232 -11.07 -15.93 -3.07
N LEU A 233 -10.82 -16.70 -4.12
CA LEU A 233 -9.98 -16.27 -5.23
C LEU A 233 -10.82 -15.61 -6.32
N GLN A 234 -10.32 -14.54 -6.93
CA GLN A 234 -11.03 -13.86 -8.00
C GLN A 234 -11.29 -14.81 -9.19
N HIS A 235 -12.53 -14.96 -9.60
CA HIS A 235 -12.90 -15.82 -10.73
C HIS A 235 -12.74 -15.11 -12.08
N GLY A 236 -12.79 -15.88 -13.16
CA GLY A 236 -12.90 -15.35 -14.53
C GLY A 236 -11.62 -14.73 -15.12
N ILE A 237 -10.52 -14.72 -14.38
CA ILE A 237 -9.22 -14.17 -14.81
C ILE A 237 -8.07 -15.15 -14.53
N PRO A 238 -6.94 -15.05 -15.24
CA PRO A 238 -5.71 -15.73 -14.84
C PRO A 238 -5.27 -15.28 -13.44
N LEU A 239 -4.90 -16.23 -12.59
CA LEU A 239 -4.51 -15.96 -11.20
C LEU A 239 -3.03 -16.23 -11.00
N THR A 240 -2.25 -15.19 -10.73
CA THR A 240 -0.84 -15.35 -10.35
C THR A 240 -0.74 -15.63 -8.87
N LEU A 241 -0.21 -16.80 -8.51
CA LEU A 241 0.19 -17.12 -7.15
C LEU A 241 1.71 -16.99 -7.04
N SER A 242 2.19 -16.38 -5.97
CA SER A 242 3.61 -16.12 -5.74
C SER A 242 4.00 -16.28 -4.28
N GLY A 243 5.30 -16.36 -4.02
CA GLY A 243 5.84 -16.46 -2.67
C GLY A 243 7.36 -16.49 -2.67
N ILE A 244 7.92 -16.83 -1.51
CA ILE A 244 9.36 -17.04 -1.31
C ILE A 244 9.62 -18.51 -0.97
N ALA A 245 10.74 -19.05 -1.46
CA ALA A 245 11.30 -20.34 -1.07
C ALA A 245 12.82 -20.31 -1.24
N ASN A 246 13.52 -21.31 -0.68
CA ASN A 246 14.97 -21.42 -0.87
C ASN A 246 15.33 -21.53 -2.36
N THR A 247 16.42 -20.90 -2.78
CA THR A 247 16.86 -20.86 -4.19
C THR A 247 16.93 -22.26 -4.79
N GLY A 248 16.41 -22.42 -6.02
CA GLY A 248 16.42 -23.70 -6.72
C GLY A 248 15.38 -24.71 -6.22
N THR A 249 14.58 -24.38 -5.19
CA THR A 249 13.51 -25.25 -4.72
C THR A 249 12.42 -25.36 -5.77
N LYS A 250 12.12 -26.61 -6.18
CA LYS A 250 10.96 -26.89 -7.04
C LYS A 250 9.67 -26.66 -6.27
N ILE A 251 8.80 -25.83 -6.83
CA ILE A 251 7.47 -25.52 -6.31
C ILE A 251 6.43 -26.23 -7.17
N THR A 252 5.47 -26.88 -6.54
CA THR A 252 4.30 -27.47 -7.20
C THR A 252 3.04 -26.87 -6.60
N VAL A 253 2.17 -26.33 -7.45
CA VAL A 253 0.88 -25.76 -7.08
C VAL A 253 -0.22 -26.63 -7.69
N LYS A 254 -1.17 -27.09 -6.87
CA LYS A 254 -2.33 -27.87 -7.30
C LYS A 254 -3.62 -27.22 -6.83
N ILE A 255 -4.58 -27.07 -7.74
CA ILE A 255 -5.93 -26.61 -7.44
C ILE A 255 -6.91 -27.13 -8.51
N GLY A 256 -7.99 -27.79 -8.09
CA GLY A 256 -8.90 -28.46 -9.00
C GLY A 256 -8.17 -29.44 -9.93
N LYS A 257 -8.33 -29.27 -11.24
CA LYS A 257 -7.64 -30.07 -12.28
C LYS A 257 -6.26 -29.51 -12.66
N GLN A 258 -5.87 -28.35 -12.14
CA GLN A 258 -4.62 -27.69 -12.50
C GLN A 258 -3.48 -28.16 -11.60
N GLN A 259 -2.34 -28.49 -12.21
CA GLN A 259 -1.07 -28.75 -11.51
C GLN A 259 0.07 -28.07 -12.27
N LEU A 260 0.63 -27.01 -11.69
CA LEU A 260 1.73 -26.24 -12.27
C LEU A 260 2.99 -26.40 -11.43
N THR A 261 4.15 -26.28 -12.07
CA THR A 261 5.45 -26.31 -11.39
C THR A 261 6.32 -25.14 -11.81
N THR A 262 7.09 -24.61 -10.86
CA THR A 262 8.11 -23.60 -11.09
C THR A 262 9.31 -23.86 -10.17
N THR A 263 10.34 -23.04 -10.24
CA THR A 263 11.51 -23.10 -9.37
C THR A 263 11.76 -21.72 -8.77
N ALA A 264 12.07 -21.65 -7.47
CA ALA A 264 12.47 -20.41 -6.84
C ALA A 264 13.77 -19.87 -7.46
N ASP A 265 13.76 -18.60 -7.85
CA ASP A 265 14.88 -17.94 -8.50
C ASP A 265 16.07 -17.70 -7.55
N SER A 266 17.12 -17.03 -8.03
CA SER A 266 18.31 -16.73 -7.22
C SER A 266 18.04 -15.83 -6.02
N ASN A 267 16.89 -15.16 -6.00
CA ASN A 267 16.41 -14.27 -4.95
C ASN A 267 15.27 -14.90 -4.13
N GLY A 268 15.08 -16.22 -4.26
CA GLY A 268 14.06 -16.99 -3.57
C GLY A 268 12.62 -16.77 -4.05
N LYS A 269 12.39 -15.90 -5.04
CA LYS A 269 11.05 -15.58 -5.53
C LYS A 269 10.56 -16.69 -6.47
N TRP A 270 9.28 -17.01 -6.38
CA TRP A 270 8.63 -17.90 -7.33
C TRP A 270 7.22 -17.40 -7.66
N GLN A 271 6.75 -17.77 -8.85
CA GLN A 271 5.38 -17.49 -9.27
C GLN A 271 4.87 -18.58 -10.23
N VAL A 272 3.56 -18.80 -10.22
CA VAL A 272 2.81 -19.55 -11.24
C VAL A 272 1.55 -18.78 -11.61
N THR A 273 1.12 -18.87 -12.86
CA THR A 273 -0.15 -18.28 -13.29
C THR A 273 -1.13 -19.39 -13.64
N LEU A 274 -2.18 -19.52 -12.83
CA LEU A 274 -3.28 -20.45 -13.03
C LEU A 274 -4.19 -19.94 -14.15
N SER A 275 -4.77 -20.87 -14.90
CA SER A 275 -5.92 -20.58 -15.76
C SER A 275 -7.11 -20.18 -14.88
N PRO A 276 -8.07 -19.38 -15.42
CA PRO A 276 -9.25 -18.98 -14.68
C PRO A 276 -9.95 -20.14 -13.99
N LEU A 277 -10.30 -19.96 -12.71
CA LEU A 277 -11.07 -20.93 -11.94
C LEU A 277 -12.56 -20.84 -12.27
N THR A 278 -13.24 -21.97 -12.23
CA THR A 278 -14.70 -22.03 -12.39
C THR A 278 -15.36 -21.46 -11.15
N ALA A 279 -16.21 -20.45 -11.34
CA ALA A 279 -17.06 -19.89 -10.30
C ALA A 279 -17.88 -20.95 -9.54
N LYS A 280 -18.17 -20.68 -8.25
CA LYS A 280 -19.04 -21.50 -7.37
C LYS A 280 -18.54 -22.92 -7.06
N GLU A 281 -17.42 -23.35 -7.62
CA GLU A 281 -16.76 -24.58 -7.19
C GLU A 281 -15.97 -24.36 -5.89
N THR A 282 -15.90 -25.41 -5.07
CA THR A 282 -15.04 -25.47 -3.89
C THR A 282 -13.80 -26.29 -4.19
N TYR A 283 -12.65 -25.74 -3.84
CA TYR A 283 -11.33 -26.26 -4.13
C TYR A 283 -10.51 -26.52 -2.86
N THR A 284 -9.49 -27.34 -3.03
CA THR A 284 -8.33 -27.43 -2.14
C THR A 284 -7.12 -26.90 -2.90
N LEU A 285 -6.47 -25.86 -2.37
CA LEU A 285 -5.20 -25.35 -2.88
C LEU A 285 -4.05 -26.02 -2.13
N GLN A 286 -3.18 -26.72 -2.85
CA GLN A 286 -1.97 -27.28 -2.29
C GLN A 286 -0.74 -26.63 -2.92
N ILE A 287 0.17 -26.12 -2.08
CA ILE A 287 1.47 -25.60 -2.49
C ILE A 287 2.55 -26.45 -1.81
N THR A 288 3.47 -27.00 -2.60
CA THR A 288 4.55 -27.86 -2.11
C THR A 288 5.89 -27.32 -2.59
N ALA A 289 6.82 -27.10 -1.67
CA ALA A 289 8.16 -26.59 -1.91
C ALA A 289 9.19 -27.54 -1.30
N GLY A 290 9.80 -28.39 -2.13
CA GLY A 290 10.66 -29.46 -1.62
C GLY A 290 9.88 -30.39 -0.66
N LYS A 291 10.26 -30.38 0.63
CA LYS A 291 9.60 -31.17 1.69
C LYS A 291 8.45 -30.44 2.38
N GLU A 292 8.36 -29.13 2.23
CA GLU A 292 7.29 -28.34 2.85
C GLU A 292 6.01 -28.41 2.02
N LYS A 293 4.88 -28.55 2.70
CA LYS A 293 3.55 -28.56 2.09
C LYS A 293 2.63 -27.65 2.88
N ARG A 294 1.92 -26.76 2.18
CA ARG A 294 0.80 -25.96 2.67
C ARG A 294 -0.45 -26.37 1.92
N THR A 295 -1.54 -26.58 2.65
CA THR A 295 -2.84 -26.98 2.09
C THR A 295 -3.89 -26.04 2.65
N PHE A 296 -4.66 -25.42 1.77
CA PHE A 296 -5.79 -24.57 2.10
C PHE A 296 -7.06 -25.23 1.58
N THR A 297 -8.06 -25.33 2.44
CA THR A 297 -9.30 -26.04 2.22
C THR A 297 -10.47 -25.06 2.16
N ASN A 298 -11.58 -25.51 1.59
CA ASN A 298 -12.75 -24.69 1.36
C ASN A 298 -12.41 -23.41 0.58
N VAL A 299 -11.55 -23.47 -0.43
CA VAL A 299 -11.23 -22.31 -1.28
C VAL A 299 -12.33 -22.17 -2.33
N VAL A 300 -12.88 -20.99 -2.58
CA VAL A 300 -13.88 -20.79 -3.66
C VAL A 300 -13.42 -19.76 -4.66
N ALA A 301 -13.88 -19.90 -5.90
CA ALA A 301 -13.74 -18.86 -6.91
C ALA A 301 -14.98 -17.95 -6.92
N GLY A 302 -14.77 -16.65 -6.73
CA GLY A 302 -15.82 -15.65 -6.56
C GLY A 302 -15.35 -14.23 -6.82
N GLU A 303 -16.13 -13.25 -6.39
CA GLU A 303 -15.79 -11.82 -6.48
C GLU A 303 -15.06 -11.36 -5.22
N VAL A 304 -13.94 -10.67 -5.37
CA VAL A 304 -13.16 -10.17 -4.22
C VAL A 304 -13.15 -8.65 -4.21
N TRP A 305 -13.59 -8.03 -3.12
CA TRP A 305 -13.64 -6.58 -2.98
C TRP A 305 -12.86 -6.12 -1.75
N LEU A 306 -12.08 -5.04 -1.92
CA LEU A 306 -11.40 -4.36 -0.84
C LEU A 306 -12.28 -3.22 -0.30
N CYS A 307 -12.51 -3.23 1.00
CA CYS A 307 -13.34 -2.30 1.74
C CYS A 307 -12.45 -1.49 2.68
N SER A 308 -12.27 -0.20 2.40
CA SER A 308 -11.29 0.62 3.10
C SER A 308 -11.76 2.05 3.35
N GLY A 309 -10.94 2.81 4.08
CA GLY A 309 -11.23 4.17 4.51
C GLY A 309 -11.04 4.31 6.01
N GLN A 310 -11.94 5.07 6.64
CA GLN A 310 -11.86 5.38 8.06
C GLN A 310 -13.06 4.86 8.87
N SER A 311 -13.38 5.51 9.98
CA SER A 311 -14.32 5.04 11.00
C SER A 311 -15.73 4.75 10.48
N ASN A 312 -16.19 5.42 9.42
CA ASN A 312 -17.48 5.12 8.81
C ASN A 312 -17.48 3.85 7.94
N MET A 313 -16.35 3.49 7.33
CA MET A 313 -16.13 2.15 6.75
C MET A 313 -15.93 1.12 7.86
N GLU A 314 -15.15 1.44 8.89
CA GLU A 314 -14.85 0.52 10.01
C GLU A 314 -16.12 0.14 10.81
N PHE A 315 -17.10 1.04 10.88
CA PHE A 315 -18.29 0.93 11.73
C PHE A 315 -18.94 -0.46 11.71
N TYR A 316 -19.04 -1.09 12.88
CA TYR A 316 -19.40 -2.50 13.01
C TYR A 316 -20.91 -2.73 12.90
N MET A 317 -21.30 -3.92 12.41
CA MET A 317 -22.70 -4.33 12.33
C MET A 317 -23.44 -4.20 13.66
N ASN A 318 -22.82 -4.58 14.79
CA ASN A 318 -23.44 -4.48 16.11
C ASN A 318 -23.61 -3.05 16.64
N GLN A 319 -23.03 -2.06 15.97
CA GLN A 319 -23.19 -0.64 16.29
C GLN A 319 -24.32 0.00 15.46
N THR A 320 -24.81 -0.69 14.42
CA THR A 320 -25.83 -0.15 13.51
C THR A 320 -27.22 -0.17 14.13
N SER A 321 -28.07 0.74 13.68
CA SER A 321 -29.49 0.79 14.09
C SER A 321 -30.30 -0.44 13.65
N THR A 322 -29.81 -1.22 12.69
CA THR A 322 -30.44 -2.43 12.17
C THR A 322 -29.75 -3.72 12.65
N GLY A 323 -28.64 -3.61 13.39
CA GLY A 323 -27.77 -4.73 13.72
C GLY A 323 -28.46 -5.84 14.51
N GLU A 324 -29.32 -5.47 15.47
CA GLU A 324 -30.10 -6.44 16.27
C GLU A 324 -31.00 -7.32 15.41
N LYS A 325 -31.55 -6.77 14.32
CA LYS A 325 -32.40 -7.48 13.37
C LYS A 325 -31.58 -8.28 12.36
N ASP A 326 -30.52 -7.69 11.82
CA ASP A 326 -29.83 -8.19 10.64
C ASP A 326 -28.74 -9.22 10.97
N ILE A 327 -28.07 -9.10 12.13
CA ILE A 327 -27.01 -10.04 12.53
C ILE A 327 -27.52 -11.49 12.70
N PRO A 328 -28.66 -11.76 13.37
CA PRO A 328 -29.18 -13.12 13.50
C PRO A 328 -29.49 -13.81 12.15
N GLN A 329 -29.75 -13.03 11.11
CA GLN A 329 -30.08 -13.51 9.76
C GLN A 329 -28.85 -13.62 8.86
N ALA A 330 -27.69 -13.14 9.31
CA ALA A 330 -26.46 -13.06 8.52
C ALA A 330 -25.65 -14.37 8.57
N ASP A 331 -26.29 -15.46 8.17
CA ASP A 331 -25.68 -16.79 8.05
C ASP A 331 -25.63 -17.20 6.56
N ASN A 332 -24.53 -16.86 5.89
CA ASN A 332 -24.39 -17.05 4.45
C ASN A 332 -22.93 -17.42 4.10
N PRO A 333 -22.62 -18.72 3.88
CA PRO A 333 -21.25 -19.16 3.60
C PRO A 333 -20.70 -18.71 2.24
N ASN A 334 -21.55 -18.17 1.36
CA ASN A 334 -21.13 -17.55 0.10
C ASN A 334 -20.63 -16.11 0.31
N ILE A 335 -20.75 -15.53 1.50
CA ILE A 335 -20.06 -14.30 1.88
C ILE A 335 -18.89 -14.68 2.78
N ARG A 336 -17.70 -14.18 2.47
CA ARG A 336 -16.48 -14.48 3.24
C ARG A 336 -15.76 -13.21 3.62
N LEU A 337 -15.28 -13.17 4.85
CA LEU A 337 -14.77 -11.97 5.50
C LEU A 337 -13.28 -12.16 5.80
N PHE A 338 -12.45 -11.24 5.33
CA PHE A 338 -11.05 -11.10 5.74
C PHE A 338 -10.90 -9.76 6.45
N ASP A 339 -10.86 -9.79 7.78
CA ASP A 339 -10.96 -8.60 8.62
C ASP A 339 -9.61 -8.24 9.24
N MET A 340 -8.93 -7.26 8.64
CA MET A 340 -7.67 -6.72 9.13
C MET A 340 -7.94 -5.71 10.23
N LYS A 341 -8.04 -6.20 11.46
CA LYS A 341 -8.26 -5.35 12.65
C LYS A 341 -6.98 -4.73 13.17
N GLU A 342 -7.08 -3.47 13.57
CA GLU A 342 -6.01 -2.81 14.30
C GLU A 342 -5.69 -3.52 15.62
N ARG A 343 -4.41 -3.57 15.98
CA ARG A 343 -3.99 -4.00 17.32
C ARG A 343 -4.34 -2.94 18.36
N TRP A 344 -4.23 -1.66 17.97
CA TRP A 344 -4.45 -0.51 18.82
C TRP A 344 -5.28 0.55 18.12
N ARG A 345 -6.32 1.01 18.83
CA ARG A 345 -7.09 2.17 18.41
C ARG A 345 -6.33 3.46 18.69
N THR A 346 -6.56 4.44 17.83
CA THR A 346 -6.02 5.81 17.88
C THR A 346 -6.83 6.68 18.84
N ASP A 347 -7.18 6.17 20.02
CA ASP A 347 -7.86 6.88 21.11
C ASP A 347 -6.93 7.94 21.76
N PRO A 348 -7.43 8.95 22.50
CA PRO A 348 -6.58 9.99 23.11
C PRO A 348 -5.85 9.45 24.34
N VAL A 349 -4.86 8.60 24.11
CA VAL A 349 -4.06 7.96 25.16
C VAL A 349 -2.60 7.88 24.74
N GLU A 350 -1.70 7.99 25.70
CA GLU A 350 -0.27 7.80 25.47
C GLU A 350 0.05 6.30 25.32
N TRP A 351 0.58 5.88 24.17
CA TRP A 351 0.93 4.48 23.93
C TRP A 351 2.23 4.08 24.63
N ASN A 352 2.26 2.85 25.14
CA ASN A 352 3.44 2.29 25.77
C ASN A 352 4.53 1.94 24.74
N PRO A 353 5.81 1.87 25.14
CA PRO A 353 6.93 1.64 24.21
C PRO A 353 6.83 0.42 23.30
N SER A 354 6.20 -0.68 23.75
CA SER A 354 6.02 -1.88 22.90
C SER A 354 5.08 -1.65 21.72
N VAL A 355 4.10 -0.74 21.86
CA VAL A 355 3.22 -0.33 20.77
C VAL A 355 4.01 0.48 19.74
N LEU A 356 4.82 1.42 20.22
CA LEU A 356 5.67 2.28 19.41
C LEU A 356 6.68 1.46 18.58
N ASP A 357 7.31 0.47 19.22
CA ASP A 357 8.18 -0.50 18.54
C ASP A 357 7.43 -1.28 17.46
N SER A 358 6.24 -1.80 17.77
CA SER A 358 5.41 -2.52 16.81
C SER A 358 5.06 -1.67 15.58
N LEU A 359 4.76 -0.38 15.79
CA LEU A 359 4.47 0.55 14.70
C LEU A 359 5.68 0.81 13.82
N ASN A 360 6.87 0.95 14.39
CA ASN A 360 8.12 1.11 13.63
C ASN A 360 8.44 -0.11 12.75
N HIS A 361 7.85 -1.28 13.05
CA HIS A 361 8.00 -2.51 12.28
C HIS A 361 6.80 -2.83 11.38
N LEU A 362 5.90 -1.85 11.14
CA LEU A 362 4.67 -2.03 10.35
C LEU A 362 3.73 -3.12 10.87
N GLN A 363 3.83 -3.49 12.14
CA GLN A 363 3.03 -4.55 12.78
C GLN A 363 1.74 -3.99 13.38
N TYR A 364 1.02 -3.15 12.64
CA TYR A 364 -0.17 -2.46 13.16
C TYR A 364 -1.42 -3.35 13.23
N TYR A 365 -1.61 -4.23 12.24
CA TYR A 365 -2.76 -5.12 12.16
C TYR A 365 -2.54 -6.41 12.95
N ARG A 366 -3.65 -6.97 13.45
CA ARG A 366 -3.70 -8.33 14.00
C ARG A 366 -3.60 -9.33 12.83
N PRO A 367 -3.06 -10.54 13.07
CA PRO A 367 -3.19 -11.62 12.10
C PRO A 367 -4.67 -11.86 11.75
N ALA A 368 -4.98 -11.84 10.46
CA ALA A 368 -6.32 -12.05 9.93
C ALA A 368 -6.39 -13.37 9.14
N GLN A 369 -7.58 -13.94 9.07
CA GLN A 369 -7.88 -15.16 8.32
C GLN A 369 -9.26 -15.03 7.67
N TRP A 370 -9.46 -15.72 6.55
CA TRP A 370 -10.76 -15.79 5.92
C TRP A 370 -11.75 -16.59 6.77
N GLN A 371 -12.92 -16.01 7.00
CA GLN A 371 -14.00 -16.61 7.76
C GLN A 371 -15.29 -16.58 6.93
N VAL A 372 -16.08 -17.64 7.00
CA VAL A 372 -17.45 -17.66 6.44
C VAL A 372 -18.32 -16.67 7.22
N CYS A 373 -19.24 -15.99 6.52
CA CYS A 373 -20.18 -15.07 7.16
C CYS A 373 -21.22 -15.86 7.97
N SER A 374 -21.16 -15.64 9.28
CA SER A 374 -22.09 -16.10 10.30
C SER A 374 -22.44 -14.92 11.24
N PRO A 375 -23.50 -15.03 12.06
CA PRO A 375 -23.83 -14.01 13.06
C PRO A 375 -22.64 -13.63 13.95
N LYS A 376 -21.81 -14.60 14.35
CA LYS A 376 -20.62 -14.37 15.18
C LYS A 376 -19.57 -13.53 14.45
N THR A 377 -19.23 -13.90 13.23
CA THR A 377 -18.13 -13.28 12.46
C THR A 377 -18.51 -11.90 11.94
N VAL A 378 -19.77 -11.70 11.57
CA VAL A 378 -20.23 -10.44 10.97
C VAL A 378 -20.51 -9.36 12.01
N SER A 379 -20.83 -9.75 13.26
CA SER A 379 -21.21 -8.84 14.34
C SER A 379 -20.22 -7.69 14.54
N HIS A 380 -18.92 -7.97 14.42
CA HIS A 380 -17.83 -7.00 14.55
C HIS A 380 -17.13 -6.71 13.22
N PHE A 381 -17.77 -7.00 12.09
CA PHE A 381 -17.29 -6.66 10.75
C PHE A 381 -17.92 -5.35 10.27
N SER A 382 -17.28 -4.69 9.29
CA SER A 382 -17.79 -3.47 8.66
C SER A 382 -19.22 -3.65 8.15
N ALA A 383 -20.13 -2.80 8.62
CA ALA A 383 -21.51 -2.82 8.20
C ALA A 383 -21.68 -2.41 6.74
N VAL A 384 -20.97 -1.36 6.30
CA VAL A 384 -21.01 -0.90 4.89
C VAL A 384 -20.53 -2.00 3.96
N ALA A 385 -19.41 -2.66 4.29
CA ALA A 385 -18.88 -3.78 3.52
C ALA A 385 -19.86 -4.97 3.49
N TYR A 386 -20.45 -5.32 4.64
CA TYR A 386 -21.42 -6.41 4.69
C TYR A 386 -22.64 -6.14 3.81
N TYR A 387 -23.27 -4.96 3.92
CA TYR A 387 -24.45 -4.63 3.12
C TYR A 387 -24.14 -4.54 1.62
N PHE A 388 -22.94 -4.06 1.27
CA PHE A 388 -22.42 -4.12 -0.09
C PHE A 388 -22.32 -5.57 -0.60
N GLY A 389 -21.59 -6.43 0.13
CA GLY A 389 -21.38 -7.82 -0.27
C GLY A 389 -22.65 -8.67 -0.27
N ARG A 390 -23.57 -8.44 0.67
CA ARG A 390 -24.90 -9.08 0.72
C ARG A 390 -25.70 -8.76 -0.54
N THR A 391 -25.67 -7.51 -0.98
CA THR A 391 -26.39 -7.06 -2.18
C THR A 391 -25.78 -7.67 -3.44
N LEU A 392 -24.45 -7.67 -3.57
CA LEU A 392 -23.77 -8.31 -4.68
C LEU A 392 -24.00 -9.82 -4.72
N GLN A 393 -23.86 -10.50 -3.59
CA GLN A 393 -24.05 -11.95 -3.49
C GLN A 393 -25.47 -12.33 -3.92
N LYS A 394 -26.48 -11.57 -3.51
CA LYS A 394 -27.89 -11.78 -3.89
C LYS A 394 -28.14 -11.60 -5.38
N ASP A 395 -27.61 -10.55 -6.01
CA ASP A 395 -27.89 -10.26 -7.43
C ASP A 395 -27.06 -11.13 -8.40
N LEU A 396 -25.79 -11.39 -8.04
CA LEU A 396 -24.87 -12.16 -8.87
C LEU A 396 -25.01 -13.67 -8.64
N ASP A 397 -25.55 -14.08 -7.49
CA ASP A 397 -25.59 -15.48 -7.04
C ASP A 397 -24.18 -16.11 -7.02
N MET A 398 -23.18 -15.36 -6.55
CA MET A 398 -21.75 -15.74 -6.58
C MET A 398 -21.13 -15.67 -5.19
N PRO A 399 -20.10 -16.48 -4.86
CA PRO A 399 -19.31 -16.23 -3.67
C PRO A 399 -18.69 -14.83 -3.71
N VAL A 400 -18.77 -14.10 -2.61
CA VAL A 400 -18.23 -12.75 -2.44
C VAL A 400 -17.27 -12.73 -1.26
N GLY A 401 -16.01 -12.40 -1.53
CA GLY A 401 -14.98 -12.13 -0.54
C GLY A 401 -14.88 -10.63 -0.25
N LEU A 402 -14.94 -10.26 1.02
CA LEU A 402 -14.79 -8.88 1.49
C LEU A 402 -13.53 -8.78 2.35
N ILE A 403 -12.55 -8.02 1.88
CA ILE A 403 -11.36 -7.68 2.63
C ILE A 403 -11.62 -6.33 3.29
N CYS A 404 -11.59 -6.21 4.61
CA CYS A 404 -11.74 -4.94 5.32
C CYS A 404 -10.45 -4.58 6.04
N ASN A 405 -9.95 -3.36 5.82
CA ASN A 405 -8.78 -2.83 6.53
C ASN A 405 -8.99 -1.39 7.02
N ALA A 406 -10.22 -0.89 7.08
CA ALA A 406 -10.48 0.50 7.47
C ALA A 406 -9.96 0.86 8.87
N VAL A 407 -9.45 2.09 9.03
CA VAL A 407 -8.87 2.58 10.29
C VAL A 407 -9.49 3.92 10.69
N GLY A 408 -10.19 3.94 11.81
CA GLY A 408 -10.79 5.13 12.39
C GLY A 408 -9.88 6.36 12.40
N GLY A 409 -10.40 7.49 11.89
CA GLY A 409 -9.72 8.78 11.88
C GLY A 409 -8.54 8.93 10.91
N SER A 410 -8.18 7.89 10.16
CA SER A 410 -7.08 7.95 9.21
C SER A 410 -7.34 8.97 8.08
N PRO A 411 -6.35 9.84 7.75
CA PRO A 411 -6.48 10.77 6.63
C PRO A 411 -6.05 10.09 5.31
N THR A 412 -6.45 10.65 4.17
CA THR A 412 -6.23 10.05 2.83
C THR A 412 -4.75 9.75 2.55
N GLU A 413 -3.84 10.65 2.94
CA GLU A 413 -2.41 10.55 2.68
C GLU A 413 -1.73 9.37 3.39
N ALA A 414 -2.29 8.84 4.47
CA ALA A 414 -1.79 7.64 5.12
C ALA A 414 -1.90 6.39 4.23
N TRP A 415 -2.82 6.43 3.25
CA TRP A 415 -3.18 5.32 2.38
C TRP A 415 -2.58 5.39 0.98
N ILE A 416 -1.78 6.42 0.68
CA ILE A 416 -1.12 6.58 -0.63
C ILE A 416 0.29 6.01 -0.55
N ASP A 417 0.72 5.25 -1.55
CA ASP A 417 2.08 4.74 -1.58
C ASP A 417 3.13 5.86 -1.53
N ARG A 418 4.25 5.54 -0.86
CA ARG A 418 5.33 6.48 -0.63
C ARG A 418 5.86 7.09 -1.91
N ARG A 419 6.04 6.30 -2.97
CA ARG A 419 6.57 6.76 -4.25
C ARG A 419 5.64 7.78 -4.89
N THR A 420 4.34 7.52 -4.91
CA THR A 420 3.36 8.47 -5.45
C THR A 420 3.42 9.81 -4.71
N LEU A 421 3.51 9.80 -3.38
CA LEU A 421 3.66 11.03 -2.60
C LEU A 421 5.00 11.73 -2.87
N GLU A 422 6.11 10.99 -2.88
CA GLU A 422 7.45 11.54 -3.13
C GLU A 422 7.57 12.25 -4.48
N TYR A 423 6.83 11.80 -5.51
CA TYR A 423 6.90 12.37 -6.86
C TYR A 423 5.82 13.42 -7.15
N ASN A 424 4.64 13.33 -6.52
CA ASN A 424 3.49 14.14 -6.92
C ASN A 424 3.02 15.12 -5.83
N PHE A 425 3.34 14.87 -4.56
CA PHE A 425 3.00 15.77 -3.47
C PHE A 425 4.00 15.70 -2.29
N PRO A 426 5.31 15.87 -2.53
CA PRO A 426 6.34 15.62 -1.50
C PRO A 426 6.20 16.51 -0.26
N SER A 427 5.64 17.72 -0.41
CA SER A 427 5.41 18.66 0.69
C SER A 427 4.63 18.06 1.86
N ILE A 428 3.77 17.06 1.62
CA ILE A 428 2.98 16.42 2.69
C ILE A 428 3.81 15.50 3.60
N LEU A 429 4.98 15.05 3.13
CA LEU A 429 5.85 14.13 3.86
C LEU A 429 6.68 14.85 4.94
N TYR A 430 6.98 16.13 4.74
CA TYR A 430 7.85 16.90 5.62
C TYR A 430 7.12 17.31 6.89
N ASN A 431 7.77 17.06 8.04
CA ASN A 431 7.30 17.45 9.37
C ASN A 431 5.80 17.23 9.57
N TRP A 432 5.29 16.07 9.16
CA TRP A 432 3.85 15.82 8.98
C TRP A 432 3.00 16.10 10.25
N ARG A 433 3.57 16.00 11.45
CA ARG A 433 2.89 16.35 12.73
C ARG A 433 2.74 17.86 12.96
N GLU A 434 3.40 18.68 12.16
CA GLU A 434 3.34 20.16 12.17
C GLU A 434 2.87 20.73 10.81
N ASN A 435 2.54 19.85 9.87
CA ASN A 435 2.21 20.21 8.49
C ASN A 435 0.72 20.58 8.33
N ASP A 436 0.44 21.76 7.80
CA ASP A 436 -0.91 22.31 7.67
C ASP A 436 -1.77 21.68 6.57
N PHE A 437 -1.19 20.81 5.72
CA PHE A 437 -1.97 19.95 4.83
C PHE A 437 -2.76 18.86 5.59
N ILE A 438 -2.28 18.46 6.76
CA ILE A 438 -2.85 17.36 7.56
C ILE A 438 -3.70 17.97 8.66
N MET A 439 -4.91 17.47 8.95
CA MET A 439 -5.81 18.12 9.91
C MET A 439 -5.21 18.22 11.32
N ASP A 440 -5.42 19.35 12.02
CA ASP A 440 -4.93 19.58 13.38
C ASP A 440 -5.26 18.43 14.35
N TRP A 441 -6.49 17.91 14.28
CA TRP A 441 -6.93 16.78 15.10
C TRP A 441 -6.09 15.52 14.87
N VAL A 442 -5.78 15.21 13.61
CA VAL A 442 -4.94 14.06 13.22
C VAL A 442 -3.54 14.21 13.80
N ARG A 443 -2.93 15.39 13.62
CA ARG A 443 -1.57 15.69 14.11
C ARG A 443 -1.48 15.68 15.64
N SER A 444 -2.50 16.23 16.29
CA SER A 444 -2.60 16.28 17.76
C SER A 444 -2.77 14.88 18.34
N ARG A 445 -3.67 14.08 17.74
CA ARG A 445 -3.87 12.68 18.15
C ARG A 445 -2.60 11.86 18.02
N ALA A 446 -1.91 11.97 16.88
CA ALA A 446 -0.65 11.28 16.68
C ALA A 446 0.40 11.69 17.71
N SER A 447 0.53 12.99 18.00
CA SER A 447 1.51 13.51 18.97
C SER A 447 1.22 13.05 20.39
N GLU A 448 -0.06 12.96 20.78
CA GLU A 448 -0.48 12.40 22.06
C GLU A 448 -0.15 10.90 22.14
N ASN A 449 -0.51 10.14 21.10
CA ASN A 449 -0.28 8.70 21.04
C ASN A 449 1.22 8.33 21.18
N ILE A 450 2.10 9.09 20.53
CA ILE A 450 3.55 8.82 20.55
C ILE A 450 4.33 9.57 21.63
N LYS A 451 3.66 10.26 22.57
CA LYS A 451 4.31 11.15 23.55
C LYS A 451 5.40 10.49 24.40
N LYS A 452 5.31 9.16 24.61
CA LYS A 452 6.32 8.36 25.33
C LYS A 452 7.51 7.91 24.46
N SER A 453 7.53 8.25 23.17
CA SER A 453 8.62 7.90 22.27
C SER A 453 9.89 8.68 22.58
N THR A 454 11.04 7.98 22.54
CA THR A 454 12.37 8.60 22.47
C THR A 454 12.90 8.69 21.04
N ASP A 455 12.29 7.98 20.10
CA ASP A 455 12.61 8.04 18.68
C ASP A 455 11.96 9.27 18.04
N LYS A 456 12.79 10.14 17.46
CA LYS A 456 12.35 11.35 16.76
C LYS A 456 11.60 11.05 15.45
N LEU A 457 11.81 9.86 14.88
CA LEU A 457 11.19 9.38 13.65
C LEU A 457 10.15 8.28 13.90
N GLN A 458 9.59 8.25 15.11
CA GLN A 458 8.54 7.32 15.50
C GLN A 458 7.37 7.34 14.50
N ARG A 459 7.04 6.15 13.99
CA ARG A 459 5.96 5.95 13.04
C ARG A 459 4.58 5.97 13.71
N HIS A 460 3.54 6.34 12.96
CA HIS A 460 2.15 6.38 13.42
C HIS A 460 1.17 5.99 12.28
N PRO A 461 0.02 5.36 12.56
CA PRO A 461 -1.00 5.01 11.53
C PRO A 461 -1.52 6.19 10.70
N TYR A 462 -1.45 7.41 11.22
CA TYR A 462 -1.85 8.61 10.47
C TYR A 462 -0.72 9.28 9.68
N GLU A 463 0.51 8.77 9.80
CA GLU A 463 1.62 9.28 9.00
C GLU A 463 1.39 8.97 7.51
N PRO A 464 1.72 9.91 6.61
CA PRO A 464 1.69 9.66 5.18
C PRO A 464 2.36 8.34 4.77
N ALA A 465 1.69 7.59 3.90
CA ALA A 465 2.04 6.24 3.43
C ALA A 465 2.01 5.09 4.45
N TYR A 466 1.84 5.33 5.75
CA TYR A 466 1.94 4.25 6.75
C TYR A 466 0.90 3.13 6.55
N LEU A 467 -0.37 3.48 6.34
CA LEU A 467 -1.45 2.51 6.18
C LEU A 467 -1.46 1.84 4.81
N PHE A 468 -0.90 2.49 3.78
CA PHE A 468 -0.55 1.80 2.56
C PHE A 468 0.46 0.68 2.85
N GLU A 469 1.54 1.01 3.57
CA GLU A 469 2.63 0.08 3.86
C GLU A 469 2.20 -1.07 4.77
N ALA A 470 1.39 -0.78 5.79
CA ALA A 470 0.93 -1.78 6.75
C ALA A 470 -0.32 -2.55 6.29
N GLY A 471 -1.17 -1.95 5.46
CA GLY A 471 -2.53 -2.42 5.17
C GLY A 471 -2.82 -2.76 3.71
N ILE A 472 -2.03 -2.26 2.76
CA ILE A 472 -2.23 -2.49 1.32
C ILE A 472 -1.12 -3.36 0.74
N LEU A 473 0.16 -3.06 1.03
CA LEU A 473 1.29 -3.87 0.56
C LEU A 473 1.16 -5.36 0.91
N PRO A 474 0.72 -5.79 2.12
CA PRO A 474 0.56 -7.21 2.41
C PRO A 474 -0.53 -7.92 1.60
N LEU A 475 -1.41 -7.16 0.95
CA LEU A 475 -2.47 -7.64 0.07
C LEU A 475 -2.06 -7.60 -1.40
N ASN A 476 -0.86 -7.09 -1.71
CA ASN A 476 -0.41 -6.99 -3.09
C ASN A 476 -0.37 -8.36 -3.76
N HIS A 477 -0.58 -8.35 -5.08
CA HIS A 477 -0.73 -9.56 -5.89
C HIS A 477 -1.93 -10.45 -5.55
N TYR A 478 -2.76 -10.14 -4.54
CA TYR A 478 -4.07 -10.74 -4.42
C TYR A 478 -5.02 -10.09 -5.43
N ALA A 479 -5.55 -10.89 -6.35
CA ALA A 479 -6.46 -10.37 -7.35
C ALA A 479 -7.78 -9.91 -6.68
N ILE A 480 -8.12 -8.65 -6.89
CA ILE A 480 -9.38 -8.04 -6.45
C ILE A 480 -10.14 -7.48 -7.64
N LYS A 481 -11.47 -7.50 -7.57
CA LYS A 481 -12.37 -6.93 -8.56
C LYS A 481 -12.38 -5.41 -8.50
N GLY A 482 -12.39 -4.83 -7.31
CA GLY A 482 -12.50 -3.39 -7.10
C GLY A 482 -12.46 -2.98 -5.62
N VAL A 483 -12.64 -1.68 -5.39
CA VAL A 483 -12.55 -1.05 -4.07
C VAL A 483 -13.85 -0.31 -3.73
N ILE A 484 -14.29 -0.44 -2.48
CA ILE A 484 -15.22 0.51 -1.87
C ILE A 484 -14.52 1.33 -0.78
N TRP A 485 -14.75 2.65 -0.78
CA TRP A 485 -14.01 3.61 0.03
C TRP A 485 -14.92 4.59 0.77
N TYR A 486 -14.81 4.66 2.10
CA TYR A 486 -15.55 5.64 2.90
C TYR A 486 -14.60 6.41 3.84
N GLN A 487 -14.20 7.59 3.38
CA GLN A 487 -13.29 8.48 4.08
C GLN A 487 -13.43 9.92 3.59
N GLY A 488 -12.98 10.86 4.42
CA GLY A 488 -12.79 12.26 4.08
C GLY A 488 -12.93 13.19 5.29
N GLU A 489 -13.52 12.71 6.39
CA GLU A 489 -13.80 13.51 7.58
C GLU A 489 -12.51 14.10 8.19
N SER A 490 -11.40 13.36 8.12
CA SER A 490 -10.07 13.78 8.57
C SER A 490 -9.30 14.65 7.56
N ASN A 491 -9.90 14.96 6.40
CA ASN A 491 -9.34 15.86 5.38
C ASN A 491 -10.27 17.05 5.10
N ALA A 492 -11.49 17.06 5.64
CA ALA A 492 -12.53 18.06 5.36
C ALA A 492 -12.19 19.51 5.73
N HIS A 493 -11.11 19.74 6.49
CA HIS A 493 -10.58 21.07 6.76
C HIS A 493 -9.90 21.70 5.53
N ASN A 494 -9.37 20.90 4.61
CA ASN A 494 -8.61 21.34 3.44
C ASN A 494 -9.05 20.55 2.19
N LYS A 495 -10.16 21.00 1.59
CA LYS A 495 -10.74 20.36 0.40
C LYS A 495 -9.78 20.34 -0.81
N ASP A 496 -8.90 21.33 -0.91
CA ASP A 496 -8.02 21.50 -2.07
C ASP A 496 -6.85 20.51 -2.01
N ALA A 497 -6.30 20.27 -0.82
CA ALA A 497 -5.36 19.18 -0.59
C ALA A 497 -6.01 17.82 -0.86
N HIS A 498 -7.21 17.58 -0.32
CA HIS A 498 -7.93 16.32 -0.56
C HIS A 498 -8.22 16.07 -2.05
N SER A 499 -8.58 17.12 -2.80
CA SER A 499 -8.87 17.01 -4.24
C SER A 499 -7.63 16.61 -5.06
N LYS A 500 -6.42 16.87 -4.55
CA LYS A 500 -5.16 16.37 -5.11
C LYS A 500 -4.84 14.95 -4.62
N LEU A 501 -5.06 14.67 -3.34
CA LEU A 501 -4.70 13.41 -2.70
C LEU A 501 -5.56 12.24 -3.19
N PHE A 502 -6.87 12.43 -3.37
CA PHE A 502 -7.75 11.31 -3.70
C PHE A 502 -7.47 10.69 -5.09
N PRO A 503 -7.23 11.46 -6.17
CA PRO A 503 -6.76 10.87 -7.43
C PRO A 503 -5.42 10.15 -7.29
N LEU A 504 -4.51 10.66 -6.44
CA LEU A 504 -3.22 9.99 -6.16
C LEU A 504 -3.41 8.67 -5.42
N LEU A 505 -4.34 8.59 -4.46
CA LEU A 505 -4.74 7.35 -3.80
C LEU A 505 -5.21 6.30 -4.82
N VAL A 506 -6.15 6.67 -5.70
CA VAL A 506 -6.70 5.75 -6.69
C VAL A 506 -5.61 5.29 -7.66
N LYS A 507 -4.76 6.19 -8.14
CA LYS A 507 -3.62 5.87 -9.00
C LYS A 507 -2.62 4.92 -8.31
N SER A 508 -2.31 5.20 -7.06
CA SER A 508 -1.42 4.40 -6.22
C SER A 508 -1.90 2.95 -6.14
N TRP A 509 -3.17 2.74 -5.80
CA TRP A 509 -3.72 1.40 -5.61
C TRP A 509 -3.92 0.66 -6.94
N ARG A 510 -4.35 1.36 -7.99
CA ARG A 510 -4.42 0.79 -9.35
C ARG A 510 -3.05 0.30 -9.83
N THR A 511 -1.99 1.00 -9.46
CA THR A 511 -0.61 0.59 -9.76
C THR A 511 -0.23 -0.65 -8.95
N GLU A 512 -0.48 -0.64 -7.63
CA GLU A 512 -0.14 -1.76 -6.73
C GLU A 512 -0.85 -3.08 -7.11
N PHE A 513 -2.14 -3.00 -7.46
CA PHE A 513 -2.92 -4.16 -7.90
C PHE A 513 -2.75 -4.48 -9.40
N GLY A 514 -1.95 -3.72 -10.15
CA GLY A 514 -1.69 -3.94 -11.57
C GLY A 514 -2.93 -3.80 -12.46
N ASN A 515 -3.92 -3.00 -12.04
CA ASN A 515 -5.18 -2.82 -12.75
C ASN A 515 -5.51 -1.32 -12.92
N PRO A 516 -5.13 -0.69 -14.04
CA PRO A 516 -5.35 0.75 -14.28
C PRO A 516 -6.83 1.14 -14.40
N GLN A 517 -7.73 0.19 -14.60
CA GLN A 517 -9.18 0.42 -14.69
C GLN A 517 -9.94 -0.18 -13.49
N MET A 518 -9.25 -0.48 -12.39
CA MET A 518 -9.89 -1.04 -11.19
C MET A 518 -11.03 -0.14 -10.72
N PRO A 519 -12.28 -0.65 -10.63
CA PRO A 519 -13.42 0.06 -10.09
C PRO A 519 -13.13 0.63 -8.70
N PHE A 520 -13.47 1.89 -8.50
CA PHE A 520 -13.26 2.60 -7.23
C PHE A 520 -14.52 3.37 -6.84
N TYR A 521 -15.35 2.77 -5.98
CA TYR A 521 -16.62 3.37 -5.55
C TYR A 521 -16.48 3.98 -4.16
N TYR A 522 -16.92 5.22 -3.97
CA TYR A 522 -16.70 5.94 -2.72
C TYR A 522 -17.96 6.65 -2.21
N VAL A 523 -17.88 7.21 -1.00
CA VAL A 523 -19.04 7.82 -0.34
C VAL A 523 -18.86 9.34 -0.21
N GLN A 524 -19.85 10.11 -0.68
CA GLN A 524 -19.99 11.53 -0.32
C GLN A 524 -20.39 11.62 1.14
N LEU A 525 -19.66 12.41 1.95
CA LEU A 525 -19.82 12.43 3.40
C LEU A 525 -21.25 12.77 3.85
N SER A 526 -21.62 12.23 5.01
CA SER A 526 -22.94 12.39 5.62
C SER A 526 -23.12 13.77 6.23
N SER A 527 -24.34 14.21 6.57
CA SER A 527 -24.56 15.50 7.26
C SER A 527 -23.89 15.55 8.64
N ILE A 528 -23.28 16.69 8.98
CA ILE A 528 -22.79 17.06 10.32
C ILE A 528 -22.59 18.58 10.39
N ASN A 529 -22.77 19.20 11.56
CA ASN A 529 -22.65 20.65 11.73
C ASN A 529 -21.18 21.12 11.74
N ARG A 530 -20.52 21.14 10.57
CA ARG A 530 -19.16 21.66 10.35
C ARG A 530 -19.15 22.65 9.18
N PRO A 531 -18.63 23.88 9.33
CA PRO A 531 -18.75 24.91 8.29
C PRO A 531 -18.21 24.53 6.89
N SER A 532 -17.13 23.74 6.80
CA SER A 532 -16.51 23.37 5.51
C SER A 532 -17.29 22.32 4.70
N TRP A 533 -18.36 21.75 5.25
CA TRP A 533 -18.90 20.48 4.79
C TRP A 533 -19.63 20.53 3.44
N GLY A 534 -20.28 21.65 3.11
CA GLY A 534 -20.91 21.84 1.80
C GLY A 534 -19.89 21.78 0.66
N TRP A 535 -18.83 22.58 0.80
CA TRP A 535 -17.72 22.62 -0.13
C TRP A 535 -16.97 21.29 -0.25
N PHE A 536 -16.77 20.59 0.88
CA PHE A 536 -16.10 19.29 0.84
C PHE A 536 -16.94 18.20 0.17
N ARG A 537 -18.26 18.17 0.40
CA ARG A 537 -19.13 17.24 -0.32
C ARG A 537 -19.17 17.52 -1.82
N ASP A 538 -19.29 18.79 -2.23
CA ASP A 538 -19.22 19.14 -3.65
C ASP A 538 -17.85 18.78 -4.26
N SER A 539 -16.73 18.95 -3.52
CA SER A 539 -15.43 18.51 -4.02
C SER A 539 -15.38 16.99 -4.23
N GLN A 540 -15.96 16.19 -3.32
CA GLN A 540 -16.11 14.75 -3.51
C GLN A 540 -16.96 14.40 -4.75
N ARG A 541 -18.03 15.16 -5.04
CA ARG A 541 -18.81 14.97 -6.27
C ARG A 541 -17.96 15.21 -7.52
N ARG A 542 -17.16 16.28 -7.52
CA ARG A 542 -16.32 16.65 -8.67
C ARG A 542 -15.25 15.60 -8.98
N LEU A 543 -14.77 14.85 -7.99
CA LEU A 543 -13.79 13.78 -8.18
C LEU A 543 -14.23 12.70 -9.19
N MET A 544 -15.53 12.48 -9.38
CA MET A 544 -16.03 11.53 -10.40
C MET A 544 -15.65 11.95 -11.83
N LYS A 545 -15.42 13.24 -12.07
CA LYS A 545 -14.94 13.74 -13.38
C LYS A 545 -13.47 13.38 -13.62
N ASP A 546 -12.66 13.36 -12.56
CA ASP A 546 -11.21 13.22 -12.64
C ASP A 546 -10.76 11.76 -12.46
N ILE A 547 -11.62 10.90 -11.93
CA ILE A 547 -11.32 9.50 -11.62
C ILE A 547 -12.22 8.61 -12.51
N PRO A 548 -11.71 8.06 -13.63
CA PRO A 548 -12.49 7.13 -14.45
C PRO A 548 -12.76 5.83 -13.71
N HIS A 549 -13.81 5.08 -14.09
CA HIS A 549 -14.26 3.85 -13.40
C HIS A 549 -14.47 4.07 -11.89
N SER A 550 -15.13 5.18 -11.57
CA SER A 550 -15.52 5.52 -10.22
C SER A 550 -17.00 5.86 -10.15
N GLY A 551 -17.51 5.88 -8.93
CA GLY A 551 -18.91 6.16 -8.63
C GLY A 551 -19.05 6.56 -7.18
N MET A 552 -20.06 7.36 -6.88
CA MET A 552 -20.23 7.97 -5.57
C MET A 552 -21.61 7.67 -4.98
N ALA A 553 -21.62 7.08 -3.79
CA ALA A 553 -22.81 6.93 -2.97
C ALA A 553 -23.02 8.18 -2.13
N VAL A 554 -24.19 8.80 -2.23
CA VAL A 554 -24.58 9.94 -1.37
C VAL A 554 -25.01 9.41 0.00
N SER A 555 -24.65 10.09 1.09
CA SER A 555 -24.99 9.65 2.46
C SER A 555 -25.50 10.74 3.40
N TYR A 556 -25.70 11.98 2.92
CA TYR A 556 -26.10 13.09 3.80
C TYR A 556 -27.46 12.89 4.45
N ASP A 557 -28.34 12.12 3.82
CA ASP A 557 -29.71 11.79 4.23
C ASP A 557 -29.79 10.90 5.47
N HIS A 558 -28.67 10.28 5.85
CA HIS A 558 -28.56 9.50 7.08
C HIS A 558 -27.63 10.13 8.13
N GLY A 559 -27.08 11.32 7.85
CA GLY A 559 -26.19 12.03 8.78
C GLY A 559 -26.90 12.58 10.02
N HIS A 560 -26.11 13.08 10.97
CA HIS A 560 -26.61 13.62 12.24
C HIS A 560 -25.89 14.95 12.57
N PRO A 561 -26.58 15.95 13.12
CA PRO A 561 -25.97 17.27 13.37
C PRO A 561 -24.74 17.24 14.29
N THR A 562 -24.71 16.31 15.25
CA THR A 562 -23.66 16.23 16.28
C THR A 562 -22.86 14.93 16.26
N ASP A 563 -23.20 13.98 15.40
CA ASP A 563 -22.55 12.68 15.34
C ASP A 563 -22.04 12.45 13.91
N VAL A 564 -20.73 12.23 13.80
CA VAL A 564 -20.08 12.00 12.50
C VAL A 564 -20.30 10.58 12.00
N HIS A 565 -20.83 9.68 12.85
CA HIS A 565 -21.02 8.27 12.58
C HIS A 565 -22.51 7.92 12.43
N PRO A 566 -23.12 8.10 11.24
CA PRO A 566 -24.51 7.74 11.04
C PRO A 566 -24.73 6.24 11.30
N LYS A 567 -25.71 5.90 12.15
CA LYS A 567 -25.94 4.51 12.60
C LYS A 567 -26.64 3.62 11.58
N ASN A 568 -27.37 4.21 10.64
CA ASN A 568 -27.97 3.44 9.55
C ASN A 568 -26.97 3.32 8.39
N LYS A 569 -26.28 2.18 8.32
CA LYS A 569 -25.25 1.90 7.29
C LYS A 569 -25.76 1.16 6.07
N GLN A 570 -26.95 0.56 6.15
CA GLN A 570 -27.49 -0.30 5.11
C GLN A 570 -27.65 0.40 3.76
N PRO A 571 -28.30 1.58 3.68
CA PRO A 571 -28.46 2.27 2.41
C PRO A 571 -27.14 2.67 1.76
N ILE A 572 -26.10 2.96 2.54
CA ILE A 572 -24.78 3.33 2.01
C ILE A 572 -24.11 2.13 1.32
N GLY A 573 -24.11 0.95 1.97
CA GLY A 573 -23.56 -0.27 1.36
C GLY A 573 -24.33 -0.70 0.11
N GLU A 574 -25.66 -0.59 0.14
CA GLU A 574 -26.53 -0.91 -1.00
C GLU A 574 -26.30 0.05 -2.18
N ARG A 575 -26.14 1.36 -1.95
CA ARG A 575 -25.82 2.34 -2.99
C ARG A 575 -24.47 2.08 -3.66
N LEU A 576 -23.45 1.69 -2.88
CA LEU A 576 -22.16 1.27 -3.43
C LEU A 576 -22.29 0.00 -4.27
N ALA A 577 -23.15 -0.95 -3.86
CA ALA A 577 -23.39 -2.16 -4.61
C ALA A 577 -24.12 -1.88 -5.93
N GLN A 578 -25.04 -0.91 -5.97
CA GLN A 578 -25.71 -0.49 -7.21
C GLN A 578 -24.73 0.06 -8.23
N TRP A 579 -23.74 0.87 -7.81
CA TRP A 579 -22.63 1.28 -8.67
C TRP A 579 -21.87 0.08 -9.24
N ALA A 580 -21.47 -0.87 -8.41
CA ALA A 580 -20.77 -2.06 -8.88
C ALA A 580 -21.63 -2.90 -9.84
N LEU A 581 -22.90 -3.17 -9.52
CA LEU A 581 -23.80 -3.93 -10.37
C LEU A 581 -23.98 -3.28 -11.75
N ASN A 582 -24.20 -1.96 -11.79
CA ASN A 582 -24.39 -1.24 -13.04
C ASN A 582 -23.09 -1.15 -13.87
N ASP A 583 -22.03 -0.58 -13.28
CA ASP A 583 -20.84 -0.14 -14.02
C ASP A 583 -19.76 -1.24 -14.11
N THR A 584 -19.63 -2.10 -13.10
CA THR A 584 -18.66 -3.22 -13.11
C THR A 584 -19.25 -4.49 -13.74
N TYR A 585 -20.54 -4.78 -13.49
CA TYR A 585 -21.18 -6.04 -13.94
C TYR A 585 -22.18 -5.85 -15.08
N GLY A 586 -22.37 -4.64 -15.58
CA GLY A 586 -23.20 -4.36 -16.76
C GLY A 586 -24.70 -4.56 -16.54
N LYS A 587 -25.18 -4.54 -15.29
CA LYS A 587 -26.62 -4.61 -14.95
C LYS A 587 -27.27 -3.24 -15.19
N THR A 588 -27.45 -2.87 -16.46
CA THR A 588 -27.91 -1.53 -16.88
C THR A 588 -29.32 -1.17 -16.40
N ASN A 589 -30.12 -2.16 -15.98
CA ASN A 589 -31.44 -1.95 -15.38
C ASN A 589 -31.37 -1.47 -13.92
N ILE A 590 -30.21 -1.56 -13.27
CA ILE A 590 -29.99 -1.05 -11.91
C ILE A 590 -29.49 0.38 -12.03
N ILE A 591 -30.17 1.32 -11.38
CA ILE A 591 -29.79 2.74 -11.36
C ILE A 591 -28.71 2.92 -10.28
N PRO A 592 -27.51 3.39 -10.62
CA PRO A 592 -26.39 3.43 -9.67
C PRO A 592 -26.35 4.70 -8.80
N SER A 593 -27.05 5.76 -9.18
CA SER A 593 -26.98 7.04 -8.50
C SER A 593 -28.33 7.77 -8.46
N GLY A 594 -28.46 8.69 -7.50
CA GLY A 594 -29.49 9.71 -7.51
C GLY A 594 -29.18 10.80 -8.54
N PRO A 595 -29.99 11.87 -8.58
CA PRO A 595 -29.74 13.00 -9.49
C PRO A 595 -28.34 13.59 -9.27
N LEU A 596 -27.50 13.54 -10.31
CA LEU A 596 -26.16 14.13 -10.30
C LEU A 596 -26.16 15.40 -11.15
N PHE A 597 -25.72 16.52 -10.56
CA PHE A 597 -25.69 17.80 -11.25
C PHE A 597 -24.95 17.71 -12.60
N ARG A 598 -25.65 18.09 -13.68
CA ARG A 598 -25.10 18.14 -15.04
C ARG A 598 -24.82 19.57 -15.48
N SER A 599 -25.80 20.44 -15.36
CA SER A 599 -25.67 21.87 -15.71
C SER A 599 -26.76 22.72 -15.07
N ALA A 600 -26.53 24.04 -15.04
CA ALA A 600 -27.56 25.02 -14.76
C ALA A 600 -27.60 26.07 -15.88
N THR A 601 -28.80 26.46 -16.31
CA THR A 601 -29.02 27.58 -17.23
C THR A 601 -29.86 28.64 -16.55
N PHE A 602 -29.50 29.91 -16.75
CA PHE A 602 -30.14 31.04 -16.09
C PHE A 602 -30.90 31.89 -17.11
N SER A 603 -32.20 32.08 -16.92
CA SER A 603 -33.05 32.89 -17.79
C SER A 603 -34.03 33.73 -16.97
N GLY A 604 -33.91 35.05 -17.09
CA GLY A 604 -34.65 35.99 -16.24
C GLY A 604 -34.39 35.70 -14.76
N LYS A 605 -35.45 35.39 -14.02
CA LYS A 605 -35.42 35.08 -12.57
C LYS A 605 -35.26 33.58 -12.25
N VAL A 606 -35.16 32.73 -13.28
CA VAL A 606 -35.23 31.27 -13.12
C VAL A 606 -33.87 30.64 -13.42
N ALA A 607 -33.37 29.82 -12.48
CA ALA A 607 -32.31 28.87 -12.74
C ALA A 607 -32.95 27.50 -13.07
N THR A 608 -32.64 26.94 -14.23
CA THR A 608 -33.08 25.58 -14.61
C THR A 608 -31.90 24.64 -14.46
N VAL A 609 -32.04 23.63 -13.62
CA VAL A 609 -31.00 22.66 -13.27
C VAL A 609 -31.31 21.33 -13.94
N SER A 610 -30.34 20.79 -14.67
CA SER A 610 -30.41 19.47 -15.27
C SER A 610 -29.49 18.49 -14.55
N PHE A 611 -29.91 17.22 -14.51
CA PHE A 611 -29.20 16.15 -13.81
C PHE A 611 -28.93 14.95 -14.74
N GLN A 612 -27.88 14.19 -14.46
CA GLN A 612 -27.83 12.78 -14.81
C GLN A 612 -28.71 11.98 -13.83
N TYR A 613 -29.21 10.82 -14.23
CA TYR A 613 -30.09 9.96 -13.42
C TYR A 613 -31.37 10.68 -12.93
N ALA A 614 -31.96 11.48 -13.81
CA ALA A 614 -33.08 12.37 -13.52
C ALA A 614 -34.47 11.73 -13.73
N GLN A 615 -34.54 10.46 -14.16
CA GLN A 615 -35.83 9.82 -14.41
C GLN A 615 -36.68 9.77 -13.13
N GLY A 616 -37.92 10.26 -13.23
CA GLY A 616 -38.90 10.23 -12.14
C GLY A 616 -38.48 11.02 -10.89
N LEU A 617 -37.95 12.24 -11.07
CA LEU A 617 -37.66 13.14 -9.96
C LEU A 617 -38.89 13.32 -9.07
N HIS A 618 -38.70 13.19 -7.75
CA HIS A 618 -39.71 13.45 -6.74
C HIS A 618 -39.07 13.79 -5.39
N THR A 619 -39.90 14.12 -4.40
CA THR A 619 -39.43 14.34 -3.02
C THR A 619 -39.62 13.11 -2.14
N THR A 620 -38.66 12.85 -1.26
CA THR A 620 -38.68 11.68 -0.34
C THR A 620 -39.89 11.63 0.58
N ASP A 621 -40.52 12.77 0.83
CA ASP A 621 -41.60 12.95 1.81
C ASP A 621 -42.90 13.51 1.20
N GLY A 622 -42.97 13.67 -0.12
CA GLY A 622 -44.13 14.26 -0.80
C GLY A 622 -44.36 15.75 -0.48
N LYS A 623 -43.44 16.40 0.24
CA LYS A 623 -43.51 17.84 0.57
C LYS A 623 -42.84 18.67 -0.52
N PRO A 624 -42.98 20.01 -0.52
CA PRO A 624 -42.25 20.88 -1.43
C PRO A 624 -40.74 20.63 -1.40
N LEU A 625 -40.07 20.86 -2.53
CA LEU A 625 -38.62 20.72 -2.65
C LEU A 625 -37.89 21.66 -1.68
N ARG A 626 -36.84 21.16 -1.04
CA ARG A 626 -36.00 21.88 -0.09
C ARG A 626 -34.53 21.76 -0.43
N GLY A 627 -33.73 22.69 0.10
CA GLY A 627 -32.27 22.63 0.05
C GLY A 627 -31.63 23.36 -1.14
N PHE A 628 -32.39 24.07 -1.97
CA PHE A 628 -31.86 24.93 -3.02
C PHE A 628 -31.58 26.35 -2.51
N GLU A 629 -30.46 26.91 -2.97
CA GLU A 629 -30.09 28.30 -2.74
C GLU A 629 -29.62 28.94 -4.07
N LEU A 630 -29.89 30.24 -4.24
CA LEU A 630 -29.47 31.03 -5.40
C LEU A 630 -28.58 32.20 -4.99
N SER A 631 -27.68 32.59 -5.89
CA SER A 631 -26.89 33.83 -5.80
C SER A 631 -26.92 34.56 -7.15
N ASP A 632 -26.83 35.89 -7.12
CA ASP A 632 -26.64 36.75 -8.31
C ASP A 632 -25.17 36.86 -8.76
N GLY A 633 -24.28 36.08 -8.13
CA GLY A 633 -22.84 36.07 -8.38
C GLY A 633 -22.03 36.98 -7.45
N ASN A 634 -22.63 37.60 -6.44
CA ASN A 634 -21.93 38.40 -5.43
C ASN A 634 -21.36 37.58 -4.25
N GLY A 635 -21.55 36.25 -4.25
CA GLY A 635 -21.11 35.34 -3.19
C GLY A 635 -22.09 35.18 -2.02
N ILE A 636 -23.21 35.91 -2.03
CA ILE A 636 -24.31 35.79 -1.06
C ILE A 636 -25.37 34.84 -1.62
N PHE A 637 -25.78 33.87 -0.81
CA PHE A 637 -26.76 32.86 -1.18
C PHE A 637 -28.05 33.03 -0.38
N TYR A 638 -29.17 32.91 -1.07
CA TYR A 638 -30.51 33.02 -0.49
C TYR A 638 -31.29 31.73 -0.70
N PRO A 639 -32.11 31.30 0.28
CA PRO A 639 -33.04 30.19 0.08
C PRO A 639 -33.91 30.40 -1.16
N ALA A 640 -34.20 29.30 -1.85
CA ALA A 640 -34.93 29.31 -3.10
C ALA A 640 -36.10 28.32 -3.08
N THR A 641 -37.17 28.66 -3.79
CA THR A 641 -38.27 27.75 -4.10
C THR A 641 -37.93 26.98 -5.38
N ALA A 642 -38.21 25.68 -5.39
CA ALA A 642 -37.91 24.81 -6.51
C ALA A 642 -39.13 23.97 -6.92
N GLU A 643 -39.26 23.75 -8.22
CA GLU A 643 -40.32 22.94 -8.84
C GLU A 643 -39.70 21.92 -9.79
N ILE A 644 -40.20 20.68 -9.75
CA ILE A 644 -39.82 19.61 -10.68
C ILE A 644 -40.63 19.78 -11.96
N VAL A 645 -39.95 19.96 -13.10
CA VAL A 645 -40.57 20.08 -14.42
C VAL A 645 -39.95 19.04 -15.34
N GLY A 646 -40.62 17.89 -15.45
CA GLY A 646 -40.08 16.73 -16.16
C GLY A 646 -38.84 16.18 -15.45
N GLU A 647 -37.71 16.15 -16.15
CA GLU A 647 -36.40 15.71 -15.61
C GLU A 647 -35.50 16.88 -15.16
N GLU A 648 -36.05 18.10 -15.10
CA GLU A 648 -35.33 19.29 -14.66
C GLU A 648 -35.95 19.87 -13.39
N VAL A 649 -35.17 20.72 -12.70
CA VAL A 649 -35.66 21.49 -11.55
C VAL A 649 -35.53 22.97 -11.85
N LYS A 650 -36.65 23.68 -11.79
CA LYS A 650 -36.69 25.15 -11.90
C LYS A 650 -36.63 25.77 -10.52
N VAL A 651 -35.67 26.66 -10.32
CA VAL A 651 -35.34 27.26 -9.03
C VAL A 651 -35.49 28.78 -9.13
N THR A 652 -36.16 29.38 -8.15
CA THR A 652 -36.42 30.83 -8.09
C THR A 652 -36.26 31.34 -6.66
N SER A 653 -35.91 32.62 -6.48
CA SER A 653 -35.88 33.26 -5.17
C SER A 653 -36.37 34.70 -5.28
N ASN A 654 -37.26 35.12 -4.36
CA ASN A 654 -37.73 36.50 -4.30
C ASN A 654 -36.60 37.50 -3.96
N GLN A 655 -35.46 37.00 -3.45
CA GLN A 655 -34.30 37.80 -3.10
C GLN A 655 -33.24 37.87 -4.21
N VAL A 656 -33.39 37.08 -5.29
CA VAL A 656 -32.40 36.98 -6.37
C VAL A 656 -33.09 37.22 -7.71
N ALA A 657 -33.03 38.46 -8.19
CA ALA A 657 -33.66 38.85 -9.45
C ALA A 657 -32.94 38.34 -10.71
N THR A 658 -31.62 38.16 -10.62
CA THR A 658 -30.78 37.72 -11.76
C THR A 658 -29.84 36.62 -11.28
N PRO A 659 -30.32 35.37 -11.11
CA PRO A 659 -29.51 34.28 -10.61
C PRO A 659 -28.36 33.98 -11.57
N LYS A 660 -27.17 33.73 -11.02
CA LYS A 660 -25.97 33.29 -11.74
C LYS A 660 -25.36 32.01 -11.16
N VAL A 661 -25.70 31.68 -9.92
CA VAL A 661 -25.22 30.48 -9.23
C VAL A 661 -26.38 29.81 -8.51
N VAL A 662 -26.41 28.48 -8.58
CA VAL A 662 -27.34 27.63 -7.84
C VAL A 662 -26.58 26.55 -7.09
N ARG A 663 -26.99 26.25 -5.87
CA ARG A 663 -26.46 25.13 -5.09
C ARG A 663 -27.57 24.36 -4.41
N TYR A 664 -27.30 23.10 -4.10
CA TYR A 664 -28.26 22.17 -3.51
C TYR A 664 -27.62 21.37 -2.38
N ALA A 665 -28.39 21.16 -1.30
CA ALA A 665 -27.99 20.38 -0.13
C ALA A 665 -26.63 20.85 0.44
N PHE A 666 -26.35 22.15 0.36
CA PHE A 666 -25.02 22.71 0.61
C PHE A 666 -24.77 23.04 2.08
N THR A 667 -25.81 23.22 2.89
CA THR A 667 -25.69 23.42 4.33
C THR A 667 -25.09 22.18 5.01
N PRO A 668 -24.24 22.33 6.05
CA PRO A 668 -23.55 21.20 6.68
C PRO A 668 -24.48 20.09 7.20
N VAL A 669 -25.62 20.51 7.74
CA VAL A 669 -26.77 19.64 8.04
C VAL A 669 -27.89 20.05 7.10
N THR A 670 -28.46 19.10 6.38
CA THR A 670 -29.45 19.39 5.33
C THR A 670 -30.60 18.40 5.39
N ASP A 671 -31.82 18.92 5.18
CA ASP A 671 -33.07 18.17 5.05
C ASP A 671 -33.55 18.10 3.58
N ALA A 672 -32.62 18.34 2.65
CA ALA A 672 -32.86 18.33 1.22
C ALA A 672 -33.41 16.97 0.75
N ASN A 673 -34.48 17.00 -0.03
CA ASN A 673 -35.37 15.86 -0.24
C ASN A 673 -35.52 15.40 -1.70
N LEU A 674 -34.73 15.92 -2.64
CA LEU A 674 -34.77 15.50 -4.06
C LEU A 674 -34.19 14.09 -4.24
N VAL A 675 -34.99 13.22 -4.85
CA VAL A 675 -34.62 11.86 -5.27
C VAL A 675 -35.07 11.59 -6.70
N ASN A 676 -34.54 10.53 -7.32
CA ASN A 676 -35.05 9.99 -8.58
C ASN A 676 -36.00 8.79 -8.36
N GLN A 677 -36.46 8.16 -9.44
CA GLN A 677 -37.36 7.00 -9.39
C GLN A 677 -36.87 5.81 -8.57
N ALA A 678 -35.55 5.68 -8.35
CA ALA A 678 -34.96 4.64 -7.50
C ALA A 678 -34.90 5.04 -6.02
N ASN A 679 -35.48 6.19 -5.63
CA ASN A 679 -35.40 6.78 -4.30
C ASN A 679 -33.96 7.09 -3.87
N LEU A 680 -33.07 7.36 -4.82
CA LEU A 680 -31.68 7.70 -4.54
C LEU A 680 -31.50 9.23 -4.45
N PRO A 681 -30.87 9.74 -3.37
CA PRO A 681 -30.77 11.18 -3.11
C PRO A 681 -29.86 11.87 -4.11
N ALA A 682 -30.28 13.07 -4.52
CA ALA A 682 -29.47 13.95 -5.34
C ALA A 682 -28.19 14.36 -4.60
N SER A 683 -27.06 14.44 -5.28
CA SER A 683 -25.78 14.79 -4.63
C SER A 683 -25.70 16.28 -4.26
N THR A 684 -25.00 16.61 -3.16
CA THR A 684 -24.64 18.01 -2.85
C THR A 684 -23.82 18.61 -3.98
N PHE A 685 -24.21 19.80 -4.46
CA PHE A 685 -23.49 20.51 -5.51
C PHE A 685 -23.57 22.03 -5.36
N THR A 686 -22.63 22.73 -6.00
CA THR A 686 -22.75 24.13 -6.42
C THR A 686 -22.44 24.25 -7.91
N SER A 687 -23.11 25.16 -8.62
CA SER A 687 -22.79 25.51 -10.02
C SER A 687 -21.64 26.51 -10.13
N GLU A 688 -21.07 26.95 -9.00
CA GLU A 688 -19.88 27.78 -8.96
C GLU A 688 -18.68 27.01 -9.52
N GLU A 689 -17.88 27.66 -10.37
CA GLU A 689 -16.72 27.05 -11.06
C GLU A 689 -15.45 27.09 -10.21
#